data_AF-A0A964C338-F1
#
_entry.id   AF-A0A964C338-F1
#
_cell.length_a   1.000
_cell.length_b   1.000
_cell.length_c   1.000
_cell.angle_alpha   90.00
_cell.angle_beta   90.00
_cell.angle_gamma   90.00
#
_symmetry.space_group_name_H-M   'P 1'
#
loop_
_entity.id
_entity.type
_entity.pdbx_description
1 polymer ?
#
loop_
_entity_poly.entity_id
_entity_poly.type
_entity_poly.pdbx_seq_one_letter_code
_entity_poly.pdbx_strand_id
1 'polypeptide(L)'
;MSQDRKTPGRWSASESLESKKDTSSLVPIPARKNRAERLKEIRDLVTSGKLPGGHLEQQPKESGENSQPPLDPYRLWRFWSKKWQFWLAVSLLVSVGMGFVAISSLLNLTSQSNCSKIFWPTASANDRFFCAQESASKRTADDLLHAIELVNALPQDHPLRPRINGQIDRWSQDILRLGNSSFHEGKLDEAIAIARKVPQDVPAYATVQQQIEKWQSTWSDAEKLYRTAEDHLRQEEWGLAFRQATLLLDTGNTFWESTKYEELTKVIQTTKAEGNKLVKARNTASEGGLDNLVTGIKLAQGIDRNSYLYQAANKLIAEFSKKVMAIAQKRLQAGDWQQAISIANKIPETANLKEQVQDFNELSQATAQALTGSVEGLSKAIELAQKLKDGRPLYKQAQDLVGRWQQEMSDVKVLDLANRLAAPGGVKDLRAAIAQLQTVPESNPRSKEARTQIDRLSRQIELLEDSPYLQRANDLATTGDPNSLEAAVAQASRIGQGRALYAEAQTKIQAWIERRQRLQDQPFLERAQQLAARGNLAEAIEMARRIRSGRVLYEEARSNIRNWEAQLQGEQGLQSARSAAQAGTADALQAAITLALQVPDTSSLRWQASEAIEEWSQRILAMGVEQSSSDLAGAIATLKKIPSGSRAFEQARSQIKIWEELLNPPAAESPSPAPEPPETEPPSKSPSR
;
A
#
# COMPACT_ATOMS: atom_id res chain seq x y z
N MET A 1 -30.06 11.36 2.19
CA MET A 1 -31.03 12.37 1.72
C MET A 1 -30.33 13.71 1.68
N SER A 2 -30.33 14.31 0.50
CA SER A 2 -29.82 15.64 0.16
C SER A 2 -30.50 16.74 0.96
N GLN A 3 -29.79 17.83 1.22
CA GLN A 3 -30.23 19.22 1.01
C GLN A 3 -29.09 20.14 1.49
N ASP A 4 -28.34 20.77 0.59
CA ASP A 4 -28.66 22.06 -0.06
C ASP A 4 -29.11 23.16 0.91
N ARG A 5 -28.20 24.11 1.17
CA ARG A 5 -28.55 25.53 1.34
C ARG A 5 -27.50 26.43 0.67
N LYS A 6 -27.92 27.00 -0.46
CA LYS A 6 -27.42 28.24 -1.06
C LYS A 6 -27.87 29.43 -0.21
N THR A 7 -27.08 30.50 -0.18
CA THR A 7 -27.48 31.86 -0.62
C THR A 7 -26.26 32.81 -0.71
N PRO A 8 -26.36 33.93 -1.47
CA PRO A 8 -25.27 34.50 -2.27
C PRO A 8 -24.83 35.93 -1.83
N GLY A 9 -23.79 36.46 -2.47
CA GLY A 9 -23.41 37.88 -2.36
C GLY A 9 -22.29 38.28 -3.32
N ARG A 10 -22.70 38.66 -4.54
CA ARG A 10 -21.89 39.11 -5.70
C ARG A 10 -21.78 40.65 -5.67
N TRP A 11 -20.61 41.24 -5.94
CA TRP A 11 -20.41 42.54 -6.61
C TRP A 11 -18.99 42.50 -7.24
N SER A 12 -18.91 42.26 -8.56
CA SER A 12 -18.65 43.25 -9.65
C SER A 12 -17.17 43.67 -9.73
N ALA A 13 -16.46 43.69 -10.86
CA ALA A 13 -16.77 43.69 -12.30
C ALA A 13 -15.56 43.08 -13.05
N SER A 14 -15.76 42.26 -14.09
CA SER A 14 -15.46 42.56 -15.52
C SER A 14 -14.28 43.55 -15.74
N GLU A 15 -13.31 43.32 -16.60
CA GLU A 15 -13.41 42.80 -17.97
C GLU A 15 -12.02 42.36 -18.45
N SER A 16 -12.00 41.24 -19.18
CA SER A 16 -10.91 40.82 -20.05
C SER A 16 -11.00 41.53 -21.40
N LEU A 17 -9.85 41.81 -22.04
CA LEU A 17 -9.55 41.45 -23.45
C LEU A 17 -8.16 41.98 -23.85
N GLU A 18 -7.33 41.06 -24.36
CA GLU A 18 -6.32 41.14 -25.45
C GLU A 18 -5.35 42.35 -25.54
N SER A 19 -4.08 42.27 -25.94
CA SER A 19 -3.42 41.53 -27.02
C SER A 19 -1.88 41.67 -26.85
N LYS A 20 -1.12 40.72 -27.39
CA LYS A 20 0.33 40.79 -27.64
C LYS A 20 0.75 42.07 -28.39
N LYS A 21 1.88 42.70 -28.01
CA LYS A 21 3.15 42.73 -28.77
C LYS A 21 4.16 43.73 -28.21
N ASP A 22 5.42 43.30 -28.30
CA ASP A 22 6.65 44.07 -28.51
C ASP A 22 6.85 45.41 -27.78
N THR A 23 7.80 45.41 -26.85
CA THR A 23 8.69 46.57 -26.66
C THR A 23 10.02 46.10 -26.08
N SER A 24 10.95 45.83 -27.00
CA SER A 24 12.38 45.98 -26.75
C SER A 24 12.65 47.46 -26.49
N SER A 25 13.07 47.81 -25.27
CA SER A 25 13.83 49.03 -24.90
C SER A 25 13.66 49.41 -23.42
N LEU A 26 14.10 48.56 -22.49
CA LEU A 26 14.40 49.01 -21.13
C LEU A 26 15.69 48.35 -20.65
N VAL A 27 16.75 49.16 -20.64
CA VAL A 27 18.06 48.87 -20.05
C VAL A 27 17.86 48.48 -18.58
N PRO A 28 18.36 47.32 -18.12
CA PRO A 28 18.31 46.97 -16.70
C PRO A 28 19.24 47.88 -15.90
N ILE A 29 18.71 48.48 -14.84
CA ILE A 29 19.50 49.09 -13.77
C ILE A 29 20.39 47.99 -13.17
N PRO A 30 21.74 48.11 -13.18
CA PRO A 30 22.58 47.09 -12.60
C PRO A 30 22.40 47.03 -11.08
N ALA A 31 22.22 45.81 -10.59
CA ALA A 31 22.13 45.48 -9.18
C ALA A 31 23.34 46.00 -8.39
N ARG A 32 23.06 46.46 -7.16
CA ARG A 32 24.08 46.93 -6.20
C ARG A 32 25.07 45.79 -5.90
N LYS A 33 26.29 45.88 -6.42
CA LYS A 33 27.41 44.97 -6.09
C LYS A 33 27.67 44.92 -4.58
N ASN A 34 27.88 43.71 -4.06
CA ASN A 34 28.23 43.43 -2.67
C ASN A 34 29.68 43.88 -2.37
N ARG A 35 29.95 44.26 -1.11
CA ARG A 35 31.25 44.63 -0.53
C ARG A 35 32.40 43.69 -0.95
N ALA A 36 32.14 42.39 -1.12
CA ALA A 36 33.14 41.42 -1.57
C ALA A 36 33.58 41.61 -3.03
N GLU A 37 32.67 41.99 -3.92
CA GLU A 37 32.97 42.28 -5.33
C GLU A 37 33.71 43.61 -5.47
N ARG A 38 33.35 44.62 -4.65
CA ARG A 38 34.07 45.91 -4.61
C ARG A 38 35.50 45.77 -4.10
N LEU A 39 35.75 44.90 -3.12
CA LEU A 39 37.10 44.66 -2.61
C LEU A 39 37.98 43.91 -3.63
N LYS A 40 37.38 43.08 -4.49
CA LYS A 40 38.08 42.40 -5.58
C LYS A 40 38.44 43.38 -6.70
N GLU A 41 37.51 44.27 -7.05
CA GLU A 41 37.71 45.31 -8.07
C GLU A 41 38.74 46.37 -7.60
N ILE A 42 38.75 46.74 -6.32
CA ILE A 42 39.79 47.61 -5.73
C ILE A 42 41.16 46.92 -5.71
N ARG A 43 41.21 45.62 -5.41
CA ARG A 43 42.46 44.85 -5.47
C ARG A 43 43.01 44.79 -6.89
N ASP A 44 42.14 44.57 -7.89
CA ASP A 44 42.50 44.52 -9.31
C ASP A 44 42.89 45.90 -9.88
N LEU A 45 42.29 46.99 -9.38
CA LEU A 45 42.65 48.38 -9.72
C LEU A 45 43.97 48.84 -9.10
N VAL A 46 44.30 48.36 -7.89
CA VAL A 46 45.59 48.64 -7.23
C VAL A 46 46.74 47.88 -7.90
N THR A 47 46.49 46.70 -8.48
CA THR A 47 47.49 45.96 -9.26
C THR A 47 47.65 46.43 -10.72
N SER A 48 46.75 47.26 -11.25
CA SER A 48 46.73 47.66 -12.68
C SER A 48 47.03 49.13 -12.97
N GLY A 49 47.34 49.95 -11.96
CA GLY A 49 48.03 51.23 -12.14
C GLY A 49 47.33 52.26 -13.04
N LYS A 50 46.02 52.47 -12.90
CA LYS A 50 45.29 53.56 -13.58
C LYS A 50 44.19 54.18 -12.70
N LEU A 51 44.35 55.46 -12.36
CA LEU A 51 43.26 56.37 -11.98
C LEU A 51 43.51 57.76 -12.60
N PRO A 52 42.52 58.36 -13.32
CA PRO A 52 42.52 59.78 -13.65
C PRO A 52 41.74 60.59 -12.61
N GLY A 53 42.14 61.86 -12.45
CA GLY A 53 41.80 62.72 -11.32
C GLY A 53 40.53 63.57 -11.42
N GLY A 54 40.34 64.38 -10.39
CA GLY A 54 39.29 65.41 -10.27
C GLY A 54 39.32 66.06 -8.89
N HIS A 55 39.73 67.33 -8.84
CA HIS A 55 40.04 68.17 -7.67
C HIS A 55 38.88 68.46 -6.71
N LEU A 56 39.19 68.71 -5.42
CA LEU A 56 38.75 69.89 -4.65
C LEU A 56 39.64 70.08 -3.39
N GLU A 57 39.60 71.30 -2.86
CA GLU A 57 40.64 72.10 -2.19
C GLU A 57 41.12 71.76 -0.75
N GLN A 58 42.35 72.26 -0.51
CA GLN A 58 42.96 72.86 0.70
C GLN A 58 43.60 72.00 1.83
N GLN A 59 44.94 71.99 1.74
CA GLN A 59 46.08 71.89 2.68
C GLN A 59 45.90 71.51 4.18
N PRO A 60 46.91 70.78 4.71
CA PRO A 60 47.99 71.47 5.45
C PRO A 60 49.43 71.07 5.05
N LYS A 61 50.36 72.01 5.29
CA LYS A 61 51.76 71.88 5.79
C LYS A 61 52.34 70.45 5.93
N GLU A 62 53.62 70.17 5.73
CA GLU A 62 54.83 70.81 5.16
C GLU A 62 55.91 69.69 5.15
N SER A 63 57.11 69.98 4.65
CA SER A 63 58.30 69.11 4.49
C SER A 63 58.23 68.11 3.32
N GLY A 64 59.07 68.12 2.28
CA GLY A 64 60.39 68.73 2.10
C GLY A 64 61.45 67.64 2.15
N GLU A 65 61.92 67.15 0.99
CA GLU A 65 63.34 66.99 0.62
C GLU A 65 63.49 66.26 -0.73
N ASN A 66 63.97 66.95 -1.78
CA ASN A 66 65.33 66.71 -2.29
C ASN A 66 65.67 67.59 -3.52
N SER A 67 66.78 68.31 -3.35
CA SER A 67 67.88 68.44 -4.32
C SER A 67 67.61 68.99 -5.72
N GLN A 68 67.88 70.29 -5.89
CA GLN A 68 68.54 70.83 -7.09
C GLN A 68 69.73 71.74 -6.68
N PRO A 69 70.80 71.82 -7.51
CA PRO A 69 72.08 72.45 -7.17
C PRO A 69 72.11 73.97 -7.49
N PRO A 70 73.17 74.70 -7.06
CA PRO A 70 73.06 76.11 -6.68
C PRO A 70 73.27 77.07 -7.86
N LEU A 71 72.59 78.23 -7.79
CA LEU A 71 72.91 79.42 -8.55
C LEU A 71 73.37 80.53 -7.59
N ASP A 72 74.47 81.15 -7.99
CA ASP A 72 75.44 81.94 -7.24
C ASP A 72 74.95 83.38 -6.94
N PRO A 73 74.75 83.80 -5.67
CA PRO A 73 74.19 85.11 -5.33
C PRO A 73 75.23 86.25 -5.21
N TYR A 74 76.47 86.04 -5.64
CA TYR A 74 77.57 87.01 -5.48
C TYR A 74 77.71 88.07 -6.60
N ARG A 75 76.61 88.52 -7.20
CA ARG A 75 76.62 89.65 -8.18
C ARG A 75 75.94 90.94 -7.70
N LEU A 76 75.07 90.88 -6.69
CA LEU A 76 74.32 92.05 -6.17
C LEU A 76 75.01 92.75 -4.98
N TRP A 77 75.94 92.08 -4.30
CA TRP A 77 76.59 92.60 -3.09
C TRP A 77 77.78 93.55 -3.35
N ARG A 78 78.25 93.64 -4.60
CA ARG A 78 79.40 94.50 -4.98
C ARG A 78 79.04 95.96 -5.27
N PHE A 79 77.75 96.31 -5.35
CA PHE A 79 77.28 97.67 -5.66
C PHE A 79 76.76 98.48 -4.46
N TRP A 80 76.43 97.84 -3.32
CA TRP A 80 75.77 98.49 -2.17
C TRP A 80 76.63 98.67 -0.91
N SER A 81 77.84 98.09 -0.87
CA SER A 81 78.75 98.15 0.30
C SER A 81 79.60 99.42 0.42
N LYS A 82 79.38 100.45 -0.41
CA LYS A 82 80.10 101.74 -0.37
C LYS A 82 79.28 102.95 0.11
N LYS A 83 78.06 102.75 0.62
CA LYS A 83 77.24 103.86 1.18
C LYS A 83 77.03 103.68 2.68
N TRP A 84 77.50 104.65 3.49
CA TRP A 84 77.41 104.65 4.97
C TRP A 84 75.97 104.54 5.51
N GLN A 85 74.96 104.98 4.73
CA GLN A 85 73.54 104.85 5.06
C GLN A 85 73.07 103.38 5.21
N PHE A 86 73.76 102.42 4.60
CA PHE A 86 73.46 100.99 4.76
C PHE A 86 73.77 100.49 6.18
N TRP A 87 74.90 100.91 6.77
CA TRP A 87 75.30 100.51 8.13
C TRP A 87 74.41 101.13 9.22
N LEU A 88 73.87 102.33 8.97
CA LEU A 88 72.89 102.97 9.88
C LEU A 88 71.55 102.22 9.91
N ALA A 89 71.04 101.78 8.76
CA ALA A 89 69.79 101.01 8.68
C ALA A 89 69.92 99.62 9.34
N VAL A 90 71.07 98.96 9.19
CA VAL A 90 71.34 97.65 9.82
C VAL A 90 71.45 97.78 11.35
N SER A 91 72.10 98.83 11.87
CA SER A 91 72.20 99.08 13.32
C SER A 91 70.83 99.31 13.98
N LEU A 92 69.94 100.06 13.32
CA LEU A 92 68.60 100.35 13.82
C LEU A 92 67.69 99.11 13.81
N LEU A 93 67.78 98.27 12.77
CA LEU A 93 67.01 97.02 12.66
C LEU A 93 67.43 95.96 13.67
N VAL A 94 68.73 95.85 13.98
CA VAL A 94 69.23 94.89 14.99
C VAL A 94 68.79 95.29 16.40
N SER A 95 68.73 96.59 16.70
CA SER A 95 68.37 97.08 18.04
C SER A 95 66.88 96.92 18.37
N VAL A 96 65.99 97.04 17.39
CA VAL A 96 64.53 96.81 17.58
C VAL A 96 64.18 95.31 17.49
N GLY A 97 64.91 94.53 16.67
CA GLY A 97 64.70 93.09 16.53
C GLY A 97 64.97 92.29 17.81
N MET A 98 65.96 92.68 18.61
CA MET A 98 66.29 91.98 19.86
C MET A 98 65.23 92.17 20.96
N GLY A 99 64.54 93.32 21.00
CA GLY A 99 63.48 93.58 21.99
C GLY A 99 62.23 92.73 21.81
N PHE A 100 61.82 92.48 20.55
CA PHE A 100 60.65 91.66 20.24
C PHE A 100 60.90 90.17 20.49
N VAL A 101 62.13 89.69 20.23
CA VAL A 101 62.53 88.30 20.51
C VAL A 101 62.58 88.04 22.03
N ALA A 102 63.04 89.01 22.84
CA ALA A 102 63.06 88.88 24.29
C ALA A 102 61.65 88.81 24.91
N ILE A 103 60.70 89.63 24.43
CA ILE A 103 59.31 89.64 24.92
C ILE A 103 58.53 88.40 24.43
N SER A 104 58.77 87.95 23.19
CA SER A 104 58.22 86.69 22.66
C SER A 104 58.69 85.48 23.48
N SER A 105 59.95 85.44 23.89
CA SER A 105 60.50 84.35 24.71
C SER A 105 59.97 84.30 26.15
N LEU A 106 59.48 85.43 26.69
CA LEU A 106 58.84 85.48 28.02
C LEU A 106 57.36 85.08 27.98
N LEU A 107 56.66 85.33 26.87
CA LEU A 107 55.26 84.91 26.68
C LEU A 107 55.12 83.47 26.17
N ASN A 108 56.22 82.86 25.70
CA ASN A 108 56.28 81.46 25.24
C ASN A 108 56.82 80.51 26.32
N LEU A 109 56.45 80.73 27.60
CA LEU A 109 56.51 79.69 28.63
C LEU A 109 55.43 78.63 28.35
N THR A 110 55.54 77.96 27.21
CA THR A 110 54.96 76.63 27.06
C THR A 110 55.83 75.71 27.92
N SER A 111 55.22 75.15 28.95
CA SER A 111 55.77 74.09 29.78
C SER A 111 55.91 72.80 28.96
N GLN A 112 56.68 72.81 27.87
CA GLN A 112 57.18 71.58 27.29
C GLN A 112 58.34 71.09 28.15
N SER A 113 58.01 70.51 29.31
CA SER A 113 58.94 69.57 29.91
C SER A 113 59.17 68.47 28.87
N ASN A 114 60.41 68.30 28.43
CA ASN A 114 60.83 67.19 27.58
C ASN A 114 60.65 65.88 28.36
N CYS A 115 59.42 65.35 28.48
CA CYS A 115 59.11 64.12 29.22
C CYS A 115 59.90 62.90 28.73
N SER A 116 60.45 62.96 27.51
CA SER A 116 61.33 61.96 26.91
C SER A 116 62.80 62.04 27.35
N LYS A 117 63.22 63.10 28.05
CA LYS A 117 64.64 63.35 28.44
C LYS A 117 64.84 63.45 29.96
N ILE A 118 63.83 63.11 30.77
CA ILE A 118 63.89 63.20 32.23
C ILE A 118 64.61 61.97 32.81
N PHE A 119 65.55 62.22 33.73
CA PHE A 119 66.16 61.17 34.54
C PHE A 119 65.26 60.86 35.74
N TRP A 120 64.46 59.79 35.63
CA TRP A 120 63.42 59.41 36.60
C TRP A 120 63.87 59.29 38.07
N PRO A 121 65.09 58.80 38.40
CA PRO A 121 65.52 58.68 39.79
C PRO A 121 65.60 60.01 40.56
N THR A 122 65.81 61.14 39.86
CA THR A 122 65.87 62.48 40.48
C THR A 122 64.70 63.38 40.07
N ALA A 123 63.70 62.85 39.35
CA ALA A 123 62.56 63.61 38.87
C ALA A 123 61.66 64.05 40.04
N SER A 124 61.22 65.32 40.02
CA SER A 124 60.32 65.82 41.05
C SER A 124 58.94 65.16 40.95
N ALA A 125 58.19 65.14 42.06
CA ALA A 125 56.82 64.62 42.06
C ALA A 125 55.90 65.38 41.09
N ASN A 126 56.17 66.67 40.87
CA ASN A 126 55.40 67.51 39.94
C ASN A 126 55.70 67.16 38.47
N ASP A 127 56.98 66.89 38.14
CA ASP A 127 57.38 66.45 36.79
C ASP A 127 56.81 65.07 36.45
N ARG A 128 56.87 64.13 37.41
CA ARG A 128 56.24 62.80 37.27
C ARG A 128 54.74 62.92 37.03
N PHE A 129 54.06 63.79 37.78
CA PHE A 129 52.62 64.00 37.62
C PHE A 129 52.27 64.67 36.29
N PHE A 130 53.02 65.70 35.86
CA PHE A 130 52.81 66.38 34.59
C PHE A 130 53.04 65.44 33.40
N CYS A 131 54.15 64.69 33.39
CA CYS A 131 54.44 63.75 32.33
C CYS A 131 53.52 62.53 32.31
N ALA A 132 53.05 62.08 33.48
CA ALA A 132 52.01 61.08 33.55
C ALA A 132 50.68 61.59 32.95
N GLN A 133 50.32 62.86 33.22
CA GLN A 133 49.12 63.46 32.66
C GLN A 133 49.20 63.63 31.13
N GLU A 134 50.37 63.98 30.61
CA GLU A 134 50.64 64.03 29.16
C GLU A 134 50.55 62.63 28.54
N SER A 135 51.13 61.61 29.17
CA SER A 135 51.03 60.21 28.71
C SER A 135 49.56 59.76 28.68
N ALA A 136 48.83 59.96 29.77
CA ALA A 136 47.41 59.61 29.87
C ALA A 136 46.53 60.33 28.83
N SER A 137 46.92 61.52 28.36
CA SER A 137 46.17 62.28 27.36
C SER A 137 46.01 61.55 26.01
N LYS A 138 46.92 60.61 25.70
CA LYS A 138 46.88 59.79 24.48
C LYS A 138 45.80 58.70 24.51
N ARG A 139 45.22 58.41 25.69
CA ARG A 139 44.08 57.49 25.88
C ARG A 139 44.27 56.08 25.32
N THR A 140 45.50 55.59 25.24
CA THR A 140 45.79 54.19 24.92
C THR A 140 46.05 53.41 26.20
N ALA A 141 45.85 52.10 26.18
CA ALA A 141 46.08 51.25 27.37
C ALA A 141 47.54 51.32 27.85
N ASP A 142 48.49 51.37 26.92
CA ASP A 142 49.93 51.41 27.24
C ASP A 142 50.35 52.80 27.76
N ASP A 143 49.84 53.89 27.18
CA ASP A 143 50.17 55.24 27.65
C ASP A 143 49.50 55.55 29.00
N LEU A 144 48.29 55.01 29.27
CA LEU A 144 47.62 55.09 30.57
C LEU A 144 48.34 54.25 31.63
N LEU A 145 48.83 53.06 31.27
CA LEU A 145 49.66 52.25 32.15
C LEU A 145 50.94 53.00 32.52
N HIS A 146 51.63 53.54 31.52
CA HIS A 146 52.85 54.31 31.72
C HIS A 146 52.60 55.51 32.65
N ALA A 147 51.47 56.20 32.49
CA ALA A 147 51.05 57.27 33.40
C ALA A 147 50.91 56.79 34.86
N ILE A 148 50.28 55.63 35.08
CA ILE A 148 50.11 55.03 36.41
C ILE A 148 51.46 54.65 37.02
N GLU A 149 52.35 54.01 36.25
CA GLU A 149 53.68 53.60 36.71
C GLU A 149 54.54 54.79 37.17
N LEU A 150 54.52 55.89 36.41
CA LEU A 150 55.29 57.10 36.71
C LEU A 150 54.92 57.74 38.05
N VAL A 151 53.62 57.75 38.40
CA VAL A 151 53.14 58.35 39.66
C VAL A 151 53.08 57.35 40.82
N ASN A 152 52.86 56.06 40.56
CA ASN A 152 52.80 55.04 41.60
C ASN A 152 54.18 54.74 42.22
N ALA A 153 55.26 55.02 41.49
CA ALA A 153 56.63 54.91 41.97
C ALA A 153 57.00 55.92 43.09
N LEU A 154 56.09 56.81 43.51
CA LEU A 154 56.27 57.70 44.65
C LEU A 154 55.87 57.00 45.98
N PRO A 155 56.55 57.29 47.11
CA PRO A 155 56.26 56.69 48.42
C PRO A 155 54.80 56.84 48.87
N GLN A 156 54.33 55.89 49.69
CA GLN A 156 52.94 55.87 50.20
C GLN A 156 52.64 57.00 51.19
N ASP A 157 53.66 57.55 51.85
CA ASP A 157 53.61 58.66 52.81
C ASP A 157 53.71 60.06 52.16
N HIS A 158 53.75 60.12 50.82
CA HIS A 158 53.92 61.38 50.09
C HIS A 158 52.71 62.33 50.26
N PRO A 159 52.90 63.66 50.46
CA PRO A 159 51.80 64.62 50.68
C PRO A 159 50.74 64.66 49.57
N LEU A 160 51.11 64.34 48.33
CA LEU A 160 50.20 64.29 47.18
C LEU A 160 49.50 62.93 46.99
N ARG A 161 49.69 61.94 47.89
CA ARG A 161 49.16 60.57 47.70
C ARG A 161 47.65 60.52 47.47
N PRO A 162 46.78 61.28 48.18
CA PRO A 162 45.35 61.29 47.89
C PRO A 162 45.03 61.73 46.45
N ARG A 163 45.75 62.73 45.94
CA ARG A 163 45.59 63.23 44.56
C ARG A 163 46.12 62.23 43.52
N ILE A 164 47.24 61.56 43.82
CA ILE A 164 47.83 60.52 42.97
C ILE A 164 46.88 59.32 42.87
N ASN A 165 46.40 58.81 44.00
CA ASN A 165 45.45 57.70 44.02
C ASN A 165 44.16 58.03 43.25
N GLY A 166 43.65 59.27 43.38
CA GLY A 166 42.49 59.72 42.60
C GLY A 166 42.74 59.89 41.09
N GLN A 167 44.00 60.01 40.64
CA GLN A 167 44.34 59.96 39.21
C GLN A 167 44.55 58.53 38.72
N ILE A 168 45.24 57.70 39.50
CA ILE A 168 45.41 56.27 39.21
C ILE A 168 44.04 55.61 39.07
N ASP A 169 43.07 55.93 39.93
CA ASP A 169 41.71 55.43 39.82
C ASP A 169 41.04 55.83 38.49
N ARG A 170 41.13 57.11 38.10
CA ARG A 170 40.61 57.59 36.82
C ARG A 170 41.26 56.93 35.61
N TRP A 171 42.59 56.81 35.59
CA TRP A 171 43.30 56.14 34.50
C TRP A 171 43.01 54.64 34.46
N SER A 172 42.85 53.99 35.62
CA SER A 172 42.42 52.59 35.71
C SER A 172 41.00 52.42 35.14
N GLN A 173 40.08 53.34 35.43
CA GLN A 173 38.74 53.36 34.83
C GLN A 173 38.79 53.59 33.31
N ASP A 174 39.70 54.42 32.82
CA ASP A 174 39.90 54.63 31.38
C ASP A 174 40.44 53.36 30.69
N ILE A 175 41.39 52.63 31.32
CA ILE A 175 41.86 51.32 30.87
C ILE A 175 40.71 50.31 30.84
N LEU A 176 39.89 50.26 31.90
CA LEU A 176 38.71 49.40 31.94
C LEU A 176 37.69 49.77 30.85
N ARG A 177 37.56 51.04 30.46
CA ARG A 177 36.69 51.47 29.36
C ARG A 177 37.18 50.96 28.01
N LEU A 178 38.50 50.97 27.78
CA LEU A 178 39.10 50.36 26.60
C LEU A 178 38.87 48.85 26.57
N GLY A 179 39.11 48.16 27.69
CA GLY A 179 38.80 46.74 27.84
C GLY A 179 37.32 46.45 27.62
N ASN A 180 36.42 47.31 28.12
CA ASN A 180 34.99 47.16 27.92
C ASN A 180 34.62 47.26 26.42
N SER A 181 35.27 48.13 25.65
CA SER A 181 35.09 48.16 24.19
C SER A 181 35.46 46.81 23.55
N SER A 182 36.64 46.27 23.86
CA SER A 182 37.06 44.95 23.38
C SER A 182 36.10 43.84 23.81
N PHE A 183 35.55 43.91 25.03
CA PHE A 183 34.54 42.97 25.52
C PHE A 183 33.26 43.03 24.67
N HIS A 184 32.72 44.23 24.40
CA HIS A 184 31.54 44.43 23.55
C HIS A 184 31.78 44.05 22.08
N GLU A 185 33.03 44.04 21.62
CA GLU A 185 33.45 43.55 20.29
C GLU A 185 33.57 42.02 20.20
N GLY A 186 33.38 41.29 21.30
CA GLY A 186 33.52 39.83 21.34
C GLY A 186 34.94 39.33 21.60
N LYS A 187 35.83 40.21 22.05
CA LYS A 187 37.25 39.90 22.32
C LYS A 187 37.50 39.87 23.83
N LEU A 188 36.88 38.91 24.52
CA LEU A 188 36.99 38.77 25.97
C LEU A 188 38.45 38.67 26.44
N ASP A 189 39.27 37.84 25.77
CA ASP A 189 40.67 37.63 26.17
C ASP A 189 41.49 38.93 26.07
N GLU A 190 41.23 39.74 25.03
CA GLU A 190 41.87 41.04 24.84
C GLU A 190 41.40 42.04 25.91
N ALA A 191 40.10 42.05 26.24
CA ALA A 191 39.54 42.88 27.31
C ALA A 191 40.19 42.59 28.67
N ILE A 192 40.33 41.31 29.00
CA ILE A 192 40.99 40.85 30.24
C ILE A 192 42.48 41.20 30.21
N ALA A 193 43.16 41.01 29.08
CA ALA A 193 44.57 41.35 28.93
C ALA A 193 44.82 42.86 29.14
N ILE A 194 43.97 43.72 28.58
CA ILE A 194 44.03 45.18 28.77
C ILE A 194 43.84 45.53 30.26
N ALA A 195 42.84 44.95 30.91
CA ALA A 195 42.55 45.22 32.32
C ALA A 195 43.66 44.75 33.27
N ARG A 196 44.27 43.59 33.00
CA ARG A 196 45.37 43.02 33.81
C ARG A 196 46.68 43.79 33.73
N LYS A 197 46.82 44.74 32.80
CA LYS A 197 48.00 45.62 32.75
C LYS A 197 48.07 46.53 33.99
N VAL A 198 46.94 46.88 34.60
CA VAL A 198 46.91 47.71 35.82
C VAL A 198 47.70 47.01 36.94
N PRO A 199 48.69 47.67 37.57
CA PRO A 199 49.48 47.07 38.64
C PRO A 199 48.64 46.61 39.84
N GLN A 200 49.03 45.52 40.51
CA GLN A 200 48.25 44.93 41.61
C GLN A 200 48.34 45.72 42.93
N ASP A 201 49.36 46.55 43.07
CA ASP A 201 49.69 47.33 44.26
C ASP A 201 48.96 48.68 44.34
N VAL A 202 48.14 49.01 43.34
CA VAL A 202 47.33 50.24 43.35
C VAL A 202 45.94 50.02 43.97
N PRO A 203 45.39 51.00 44.71
CA PRO A 203 44.06 50.88 45.32
C PRO A 203 42.92 50.56 44.33
N ALA A 204 43.05 50.98 43.07
CA ALA A 204 42.04 50.76 42.02
C ALA A 204 41.98 49.30 41.51
N TYR A 205 42.94 48.44 41.86
CA TYR A 205 43.01 47.07 41.35
C TYR A 205 41.82 46.20 41.78
N ALA A 206 41.24 46.45 42.96
CA ALA A 206 40.03 45.74 43.41
C ALA A 206 38.85 45.93 42.43
N THR A 207 38.68 47.16 41.92
CA THR A 207 37.65 47.49 40.91
C THR A 207 37.96 46.81 39.57
N VAL A 208 39.23 46.73 39.18
CA VAL A 208 39.67 46.03 37.97
C VAL A 208 39.32 44.55 38.03
N GLN A 209 39.66 43.90 39.14
CA GLN A 209 39.38 42.48 39.34
C GLN A 209 37.87 42.18 39.32
N GLN A 210 37.07 43.01 40.00
CA GLN A 210 35.61 42.89 39.98
C GLN A 210 35.03 43.01 38.56
N GLN A 211 35.56 43.92 37.74
CA GLN A 211 35.11 44.09 36.35
C GLN A 211 35.49 42.91 35.46
N ILE A 212 36.70 42.33 35.64
CA ILE A 212 37.13 41.12 34.94
C ILE A 212 36.19 39.95 35.26
N GLU A 213 35.88 39.74 36.54
CA GLU A 213 34.98 38.68 36.99
C GLU A 213 33.57 38.86 36.39
N LYS A 214 33.09 40.10 36.32
CA LYS A 214 31.81 40.43 35.68
C LYS A 214 31.81 40.06 34.19
N TRP A 215 32.85 40.46 33.44
CA TRP A 215 32.96 40.09 32.02
C TRP A 215 32.99 38.58 31.81
N GLN A 216 33.75 37.85 32.64
CA GLN A 216 33.85 36.39 32.57
C GLN A 216 32.51 35.72 32.87
N SER A 217 31.79 36.17 33.91
CA SER A 217 30.47 35.65 34.26
C SER A 217 29.47 35.88 33.13
N THR A 218 29.35 37.13 32.64
CA THR A 218 28.45 37.46 31.53
C THR A 218 28.74 36.63 30.28
N TRP A 219 30.03 36.44 29.95
CA TRP A 219 30.42 35.63 28.81
C TRP A 219 30.04 34.16 28.97
N SER A 220 30.33 33.58 30.14
CA SER A 220 29.98 32.19 30.46
C SER A 220 28.48 31.97 30.41
N ASP A 221 27.69 32.90 30.95
CA ASP A 221 26.24 32.83 30.93
C ASP A 221 25.70 32.90 29.49
N ALA A 222 26.17 33.86 28.68
CA ALA A 222 25.79 33.96 27.27
C ALA A 222 26.16 32.70 26.47
N GLU A 223 27.35 32.14 26.69
CA GLU A 223 27.79 30.90 26.03
C GLU A 223 26.90 29.71 26.43
N LYS A 224 26.52 29.62 27.71
CA LYS A 224 25.59 28.60 28.19
C LYS A 224 24.22 28.74 27.53
N LEU A 225 23.70 29.96 27.38
CA LEU A 225 22.44 30.19 26.66
C LEU A 225 22.55 29.72 25.21
N TYR A 226 23.63 30.05 24.52
CA TYR A 226 23.87 29.65 23.13
C TYR A 226 23.94 28.13 22.97
N ARG A 227 24.73 27.43 23.80
CA ARG A 227 24.85 25.96 23.78
C ARG A 227 23.51 25.28 24.08
N THR A 228 22.74 25.81 25.03
CA THR A 228 21.41 25.27 25.36
C THR A 228 20.46 25.37 24.16
N ALA A 229 20.53 26.46 23.39
CA ALA A 229 19.74 26.60 22.17
C ALA A 229 20.15 25.57 21.12
N GLU A 230 21.45 25.32 20.93
CA GLU A 230 21.94 24.25 20.05
C GLU A 230 21.46 22.86 20.49
N ASP A 231 21.43 22.57 21.79
CA ASP A 231 20.92 21.30 22.30
C ASP A 231 19.43 21.11 21.97
N HIS A 232 18.61 22.14 22.12
CA HIS A 232 17.22 22.11 21.68
C HIS A 232 17.10 21.89 20.16
N LEU A 233 18.02 22.42 19.35
CA LEU A 233 18.05 22.12 17.92
C LEU A 233 18.35 20.64 17.63
N ARG A 234 19.29 20.01 18.35
CA ARG A 234 19.58 18.57 18.22
C ARG A 234 18.39 17.69 18.62
N GLN A 235 17.54 18.19 19.51
CA GLN A 235 16.34 17.51 20.02
C GLN A 235 15.07 17.78 19.20
N GLU A 236 15.17 18.53 18.10
CA GLU A 236 14.04 18.92 17.25
C GLU A 236 13.06 19.92 17.90
N GLU A 237 13.50 20.68 18.90
CA GLU A 237 12.69 21.58 19.73
C GLU A 237 12.87 23.06 19.33
N TRP A 238 12.47 23.39 18.09
CA TRP A 238 12.75 24.72 17.48
C TRP A 238 12.22 25.90 18.27
N GLY A 239 11.03 25.74 18.87
CA GLY A 239 10.39 26.81 19.67
C GLY A 239 11.17 27.11 20.95
N LEU A 240 11.72 26.08 21.59
CA LEU A 240 12.55 26.24 22.78
C LEU A 240 13.92 26.81 22.41
N ALA A 241 14.54 26.36 21.31
CA ALA A 241 15.77 26.95 20.81
C ALA A 241 15.62 28.46 20.53
N PHE A 242 14.51 28.88 19.90
CA PHE A 242 14.25 30.29 19.64
C PHE A 242 14.01 31.10 20.93
N ARG A 243 13.22 30.56 21.88
CA ARG A 243 13.05 31.19 23.19
C ARG A 243 14.38 31.36 23.91
N GLN A 244 15.23 30.34 23.87
CA GLN A 244 16.56 30.39 24.47
C GLN A 244 17.45 31.44 23.80
N ALA A 245 17.40 31.55 22.46
CA ALA A 245 18.14 32.56 21.72
C ALA A 245 17.73 33.99 22.11
N THR A 246 16.44 34.25 22.38
CA THR A 246 15.99 35.60 22.78
C THR A 246 16.59 36.08 24.11
N LEU A 247 17.02 35.16 24.97
CA LEU A 247 17.70 35.53 26.22
C LEU A 247 19.09 36.13 25.97
N LEU A 248 19.71 35.90 24.81
CA LEU A 248 20.99 36.53 24.44
C LEU A 248 20.87 38.05 24.29
N LEU A 249 19.66 38.55 23.98
CA LEU A 249 19.37 39.98 23.81
C LEU A 249 19.47 40.80 25.10
N ASP A 250 19.56 40.14 26.26
CA ASP A 250 19.64 40.77 27.58
C ASP A 250 20.90 40.33 28.36
N THR A 251 21.96 39.96 27.63
CA THR A 251 23.21 39.50 28.26
C THR A 251 24.10 40.65 28.74
N GLY A 252 23.87 41.88 28.28
CA GLY A 252 24.71 43.04 28.59
C GLY A 252 26.00 43.09 27.76
N ASN A 253 26.08 42.34 26.66
CA ASN A 253 27.22 42.32 25.75
C ASN A 253 26.77 42.44 24.29
N THR A 254 27.24 43.47 23.60
CA THR A 254 26.75 43.83 22.26
C THR A 254 27.06 42.78 21.20
N PHE A 255 28.20 42.08 21.31
CA PHE A 255 28.54 40.99 20.40
C PHE A 255 27.57 39.80 20.54
N TRP A 256 27.20 39.43 21.76
CA TRP A 256 26.21 38.37 22.02
C TRP A 256 24.80 38.78 21.60
N GLU A 257 24.39 40.01 21.94
CA GLU A 257 23.06 40.57 21.65
C GLU A 257 22.82 40.79 20.15
N SER A 258 23.88 41.04 19.36
CA SER A 258 23.75 41.31 17.92
C SER A 258 24.27 40.14 17.08
N THR A 259 25.59 39.98 17.01
CA THR A 259 26.27 39.10 16.06
C THR A 259 25.93 37.63 16.32
N LYS A 260 26.07 37.17 17.57
CA LYS A 260 25.78 35.77 17.91
C LYS A 260 24.29 35.46 17.92
N TYR A 261 23.46 36.40 18.36
CA TYR A 261 22.00 36.25 18.26
C TYR A 261 21.53 36.11 16.79
N GLU A 262 22.05 36.92 15.87
CA GLU A 262 21.71 36.83 14.44
C GLU A 262 22.19 35.50 13.84
N GLU A 263 23.42 35.10 14.16
CA GLU A 263 24.00 33.81 13.74
C GLU A 263 23.12 32.64 14.20
N LEU A 264 22.78 32.59 15.50
CA LEU A 264 21.96 31.54 16.08
C LEU A 264 20.55 31.53 15.49
N THR A 265 19.94 32.69 15.29
CA THR A 265 18.61 32.81 14.68
C THR A 265 18.60 32.23 13.27
N LYS A 266 19.63 32.53 12.46
CA LYS A 266 19.77 31.98 11.10
C LYS A 266 19.96 30.46 11.13
N VAL A 267 20.76 29.95 12.07
CA VAL A 267 20.94 28.52 12.30
C VAL A 267 19.60 27.86 12.68
N ILE A 268 18.83 28.44 13.60
CA ILE A 268 17.51 27.94 14.01
C ILE A 268 16.55 27.89 12.81
N GLN A 269 16.50 28.93 11.99
CA GLN A 269 15.64 28.97 10.80
C GLN A 269 16.00 27.89 9.78
N THR A 270 17.30 27.72 9.51
CA THR A 270 17.81 26.70 8.59
C THR A 270 17.51 25.31 9.11
N THR A 271 17.80 25.05 10.39
CA THR A 271 17.56 23.77 11.05
C THR A 271 16.07 23.43 11.11
N LYS A 272 15.19 24.41 11.33
CA LYS A 272 13.73 24.23 11.27
C LYS A 272 13.26 23.80 9.88
N ALA A 273 13.80 24.41 8.82
CA ALA A 273 13.46 24.02 7.44
C ALA A 273 13.91 22.58 7.13
N GLU A 274 15.07 22.17 7.64
CA GLU A 274 15.57 20.79 7.59
C GLU A 274 14.71 19.83 8.41
N GLY A 275 14.31 20.22 9.63
CA GLY A 275 13.40 19.47 10.48
C GLY A 275 12.05 19.21 9.82
N ASN A 276 11.50 20.19 9.09
CA ASN A 276 10.29 19.99 8.29
C ASN A 276 10.46 18.91 7.21
N LYS A 277 11.66 18.76 6.62
CA LYS A 277 11.95 17.65 5.70
C LYS A 277 11.94 16.30 6.42
N LEU A 278 12.48 16.23 7.64
CA LEU A 278 12.44 15.00 8.46
C LEU A 278 11.01 14.63 8.88
N VAL A 279 10.18 15.61 9.25
CA VAL A 279 8.76 15.38 9.52
C VAL A 279 8.06 14.84 8.26
N LYS A 280 8.31 15.43 7.09
CA LYS A 280 7.77 14.91 5.82
C LYS A 280 8.25 13.49 5.54
N ALA A 281 9.53 13.19 5.80
CA ALA A 281 10.08 11.86 5.66
C ALA A 281 9.35 10.82 6.55
N ARG A 282 9.08 11.17 7.81
CA ARG A 282 8.30 10.35 8.75
C ARG A 282 6.88 10.12 8.26
N ASN A 283 6.19 11.18 7.86
CA ASN A 283 4.80 11.09 7.40
C ASN A 283 4.69 10.21 6.15
N THR A 284 5.52 10.46 5.13
CA THR A 284 5.54 9.62 3.91
C THR A 284 5.88 8.17 4.24
N ALA A 285 6.89 7.90 5.07
CA ALA A 285 7.22 6.53 5.46
C ALA A 285 6.13 5.84 6.29
N SER A 286 5.33 6.59 7.06
CA SER A 286 4.25 6.07 7.90
C SER A 286 3.03 5.60 7.11
N GLU A 287 2.80 6.14 5.91
CA GLU A 287 1.80 5.66 4.95
C GLU A 287 2.07 4.20 4.52
N GLY A 288 3.30 3.72 4.73
CA GLY A 288 3.70 2.36 4.42
C GLY A 288 3.95 2.16 2.93
N GLY A 289 4.40 0.95 2.57
CA GLY A 289 4.81 0.61 1.21
C GLY A 289 6.28 0.93 0.92
N LEU A 290 6.84 0.23 -0.07
CA LEU A 290 8.25 0.33 -0.42
C LEU A 290 8.63 1.73 -0.91
N ASP A 291 7.88 2.28 -1.85
CA ASP A 291 8.24 3.54 -2.50
C ASP A 291 8.19 4.72 -1.53
N ASN A 292 7.24 4.68 -0.60
CA ASN A 292 7.11 5.63 0.49
C ASN A 292 8.29 5.55 1.48
N LEU A 293 8.73 4.35 1.85
CA LEU A 293 9.94 4.16 2.68
C LEU A 293 11.19 4.71 1.98
N VAL A 294 11.37 4.40 0.70
CA VAL A 294 12.52 4.85 -0.09
C VAL A 294 12.49 6.37 -0.27
N THR A 295 11.30 6.95 -0.48
CA THR A 295 11.12 8.40 -0.56
C THR A 295 11.44 9.07 0.78
N GLY A 296 11.00 8.49 1.90
CA GLY A 296 11.35 8.94 3.25
C GLY A 296 12.86 8.92 3.49
N ILE A 297 13.55 7.85 3.07
CA ILE A 297 15.02 7.75 3.13
C ILE A 297 15.66 8.88 2.31
N LYS A 298 15.21 9.12 1.08
CA LYS A 298 15.75 10.17 0.20
C LYS A 298 15.56 11.57 0.80
N LEU A 299 14.43 11.83 1.45
CA LEU A 299 14.18 13.09 2.16
C LEU A 299 15.16 13.29 3.34
N ALA A 300 15.41 12.23 4.12
CA ALA A 300 16.37 12.26 5.22
C ALA A 300 17.83 12.35 4.76
N GLN A 301 18.18 11.78 3.61
CA GLN A 301 19.51 11.94 2.99
C GLN A 301 19.80 13.38 2.53
N GLY A 302 18.75 14.18 2.33
CA GLY A 302 18.86 15.58 1.94
C GLY A 302 19.22 16.53 3.09
N ILE A 303 19.54 16.01 4.28
CA ILE A 303 20.02 16.78 5.44
C ILE A 303 21.55 16.87 5.38
N ASP A 304 22.08 18.09 5.53
CA ASP A 304 23.52 18.34 5.43
C ASP A 304 24.31 17.67 6.56
N ARG A 305 25.58 17.31 6.30
CA ARG A 305 26.46 16.67 7.29
C ARG A 305 26.81 17.58 8.47
N ASN A 306 26.80 18.89 8.26
CA ASN A 306 27.08 19.89 9.30
C ASN A 306 25.82 20.33 10.06
N SER A 307 24.65 19.81 9.70
CA SER A 307 23.39 20.11 10.39
C SER A 307 23.35 19.48 11.79
N TYR A 308 22.72 20.17 12.74
CA TYR A 308 22.38 19.64 14.06
C TYR A 308 21.46 18.41 13.98
N LEU A 309 20.76 18.21 12.85
CA LEU A 309 19.84 17.10 12.62
C LEU A 309 20.46 15.92 11.88
N TYR A 310 21.75 15.98 11.53
CA TYR A 310 22.39 14.91 10.76
C TYR A 310 22.30 13.55 11.46
N GLN A 311 22.51 13.51 12.78
CA GLN A 311 22.38 12.28 13.56
C GLN A 311 20.93 11.75 13.59
N ALA A 312 19.96 12.64 13.76
CA ALA A 312 18.53 12.28 13.73
C ALA A 312 18.13 11.74 12.35
N ALA A 313 18.62 12.35 11.27
CA ALA A 313 18.41 11.91 9.90
C ALA A 313 19.00 10.51 9.66
N ASN A 314 20.24 10.25 10.09
CA ASN A 314 20.89 8.94 9.94
C ASN A 314 20.16 7.84 10.73
N LYS A 315 19.70 8.15 11.94
CA LYS A 315 18.86 7.22 12.72
C LYS A 315 17.59 6.86 11.96
N LEU A 316 16.91 7.85 11.38
CA LEU A 316 15.70 7.64 10.60
C LEU A 316 15.95 6.83 9.31
N ILE A 317 17.06 7.09 8.62
CA ILE A 317 17.49 6.31 7.45
C ILE A 317 17.69 4.85 7.84
N ALA A 318 18.37 4.57 8.96
CA ALA A 318 18.58 3.20 9.44
C ALA A 318 17.26 2.51 9.79
N GLU A 319 16.33 3.19 10.47
CA GLU A 319 15.01 2.66 10.81
C GLU A 319 14.18 2.31 9.57
N PHE A 320 14.13 3.20 8.58
CA PHE A 320 13.40 2.94 7.34
C PHE A 320 14.06 1.84 6.51
N SER A 321 15.39 1.82 6.46
CA SER A 321 16.15 0.80 5.74
C SER A 321 15.93 -0.60 6.32
N LYS A 322 15.79 -0.74 7.64
CA LYS A 322 15.39 -2.00 8.28
C LYS A 322 14.01 -2.47 7.81
N LYS A 323 13.05 -1.56 7.64
CA LYS A 323 11.72 -1.89 7.10
C LYS A 323 11.80 -2.31 5.63
N VAL A 324 12.62 -1.63 4.82
CA VAL A 324 12.88 -2.01 3.42
C VAL A 324 13.49 -3.42 3.36
N MET A 325 14.47 -3.73 4.23
CA MET A 325 15.08 -5.06 4.33
C MET A 325 14.04 -6.14 4.68
N ALA A 326 13.12 -5.86 5.61
CA ALA A 326 12.05 -6.79 5.96
C ALA A 326 11.10 -7.06 4.77
N ILE A 327 10.83 -6.06 3.92
CA ILE A 327 10.06 -6.24 2.69
C ILE A 327 10.83 -7.12 1.70
N ALA A 328 12.13 -6.89 1.53
CA ALA A 328 12.99 -7.74 0.68
C ALA A 328 12.98 -9.20 1.15
N GLN A 329 13.13 -9.43 2.46
CA GLN A 329 13.08 -10.77 3.05
C GLN A 329 11.75 -11.49 2.79
N LYS A 330 10.62 -10.79 2.94
CA LYS A 330 9.29 -11.36 2.62
C LYS A 330 9.18 -11.74 1.14
N ARG A 331 9.72 -10.93 0.23
CA ARG A 331 9.75 -11.25 -1.21
C ARG A 331 10.61 -12.46 -1.52
N LEU A 332 11.76 -12.59 -0.87
CA LEU A 332 12.62 -13.76 -1.02
C LEU A 332 11.89 -15.05 -0.58
N GLN A 333 11.18 -15.01 0.55
CA GLN A 333 10.39 -16.14 1.05
C GLN A 333 9.25 -16.53 0.11
N ALA A 334 8.72 -15.59 -0.67
CA ALA A 334 7.70 -15.85 -1.69
C ALA A 334 8.27 -16.44 -3.00
N GLY A 335 9.59 -16.58 -3.12
CA GLY A 335 10.27 -17.06 -4.34
C GLY A 335 10.68 -15.94 -5.31
N ASP A 336 10.31 -14.69 -5.04
CA ASP A 336 10.62 -13.52 -5.87
C ASP A 336 12.05 -12.99 -5.64
N TRP A 337 13.08 -13.84 -5.79
CA TRP A 337 14.47 -13.50 -5.43
C TRP A 337 15.02 -12.28 -6.19
N GLN A 338 14.66 -12.10 -7.47
CA GLN A 338 15.09 -10.94 -8.27
C GLN A 338 14.55 -9.63 -7.71
N GLN A 339 13.25 -9.60 -7.37
CA GLN A 339 12.63 -8.43 -6.75
C GLN A 339 13.18 -8.20 -5.36
N ALA A 340 13.41 -9.26 -4.59
CA ALA A 340 14.02 -9.16 -3.27
C ALA A 340 15.38 -8.45 -3.30
N ILE A 341 16.28 -8.85 -4.21
CA ILE A 341 17.59 -8.21 -4.43
C ILE A 341 17.42 -6.74 -4.85
N SER A 342 16.53 -6.47 -5.82
CA SER A 342 16.23 -5.11 -6.27
C SER A 342 15.80 -4.20 -5.12
N ILE A 343 14.94 -4.69 -4.23
CA ILE A 343 14.46 -3.97 -3.05
C ILE A 343 15.59 -3.73 -2.05
N ALA A 344 16.39 -4.76 -1.74
CA ALA A 344 17.52 -4.62 -0.82
C ALA A 344 18.56 -3.60 -1.33
N ASN A 345 18.81 -3.56 -2.65
CA ASN A 345 19.73 -2.61 -3.27
C ASN A 345 19.23 -1.15 -3.26
N LYS A 346 17.96 -0.89 -2.93
CA LYS A 346 17.47 0.48 -2.68
C LYS A 346 17.91 1.03 -1.32
N ILE A 347 18.48 0.20 -0.44
CA ILE A 347 18.99 0.62 0.87
C ILE A 347 20.32 1.36 0.68
N PRO A 348 20.46 2.60 1.17
CA PRO A 348 21.68 3.36 1.00
C PRO A 348 22.79 2.93 1.97
N GLU A 349 24.04 3.21 1.61
CA GLU A 349 25.21 2.92 2.47
C GLU A 349 25.16 3.65 3.82
N THR A 350 24.56 4.85 3.86
CA THR A 350 24.39 5.65 5.10
C THR A 350 23.50 4.96 6.14
N ALA A 351 22.76 3.91 5.78
CA ALA A 351 21.97 3.12 6.72
C ALA A 351 22.81 2.24 7.64
N ASN A 352 24.12 2.09 7.37
CA ASN A 352 25.03 1.18 8.09
C ASN A 352 24.58 -0.29 8.05
N LEU A 353 23.96 -0.72 6.93
CA LEU A 353 23.49 -2.09 6.68
C LEU A 353 24.21 -2.75 5.50
N LYS A 354 25.37 -2.22 5.10
CA LYS A 354 26.09 -2.66 3.88
C LYS A 354 26.38 -4.16 3.88
N GLU A 355 26.91 -4.69 4.99
CA GLU A 355 27.20 -6.12 5.13
C GLU A 355 25.92 -6.96 5.09
N GLN A 356 24.84 -6.51 5.74
CA GLN A 356 23.56 -7.22 5.72
C GLN A 356 22.95 -7.28 4.32
N VAL A 357 23.07 -6.20 3.52
CA VAL A 357 22.62 -6.19 2.11
C VAL A 357 23.45 -7.13 1.25
N GLN A 358 24.77 -7.17 1.45
CA GLN A 358 25.66 -8.11 0.75
C GLN A 358 25.30 -9.56 1.08
N ASP A 359 25.23 -9.89 2.37
CA ASP A 359 24.79 -11.20 2.86
C ASP A 359 23.44 -11.59 2.26
N PHE A 360 22.48 -10.65 2.25
CA PHE A 360 21.14 -10.89 1.73
C PHE A 360 21.16 -11.20 0.22
N ASN A 361 21.98 -10.49 -0.55
CA ASN A 361 22.12 -10.73 -1.98
C ASN A 361 22.75 -12.10 -2.27
N GLU A 362 23.79 -12.49 -1.52
CA GLU A 362 24.42 -13.81 -1.62
C GLU A 362 23.42 -14.93 -1.27
N LEU A 363 22.68 -14.80 -0.17
CA LEU A 363 21.65 -15.75 0.23
C LEU A 363 20.46 -15.79 -0.75
N SER A 364 20.13 -14.66 -1.37
CA SER A 364 19.08 -14.62 -2.41
C SER A 364 19.50 -15.39 -3.65
N GLN A 365 20.76 -15.27 -4.07
CA GLN A 365 21.31 -16.06 -5.18
C GLN A 365 21.40 -17.55 -4.83
N ALA A 366 21.81 -17.89 -3.60
CA ALA A 366 21.80 -19.26 -3.11
C ALA A 366 20.38 -19.86 -3.15
N THR A 367 19.39 -19.09 -2.69
CA THR A 367 17.98 -19.49 -2.73
C THR A 367 17.50 -19.71 -4.17
N ALA A 368 17.94 -18.89 -5.13
CA ALA A 368 17.62 -19.09 -6.54
C ALA A 368 18.13 -20.44 -7.08
N GLN A 369 19.32 -20.90 -6.63
CA GLN A 369 19.84 -22.23 -6.99
C GLN A 369 19.00 -23.35 -6.34
N ALA A 370 18.62 -23.19 -5.08
CA ALA A 370 17.79 -24.16 -4.36
C ALA A 370 16.40 -24.33 -4.99
N LEU A 371 15.80 -23.23 -5.48
CA LEU A 371 14.49 -23.24 -6.13
C LEU A 371 14.42 -24.09 -7.40
N THR A 372 15.56 -24.45 -8.01
CA THR A 372 15.57 -25.43 -9.11
C THR A 372 15.07 -26.80 -8.67
N GLY A 373 15.09 -27.08 -7.36
CA GLY A 373 14.61 -28.32 -6.77
C GLY A 373 15.43 -29.56 -7.14
N SER A 374 16.63 -29.37 -7.68
CA SER A 374 17.57 -30.44 -8.07
C SER A 374 18.65 -30.65 -7.01
N VAL A 375 19.25 -31.84 -6.98
CA VAL A 375 20.41 -32.13 -6.12
C VAL A 375 21.56 -31.16 -6.43
N GLU A 376 21.82 -30.88 -7.72
CA GLU A 376 22.86 -29.94 -8.15
C GLU A 376 22.57 -28.51 -7.65
N GLY A 377 21.34 -28.03 -7.83
CA GLY A 377 20.93 -26.70 -7.38
C GLY A 377 20.98 -26.53 -5.86
N LEU A 378 20.51 -27.52 -5.11
CA LEU A 378 20.59 -27.53 -3.64
C LEU A 378 22.05 -27.58 -3.17
N SER A 379 22.91 -28.37 -3.82
CA SER A 379 24.35 -28.41 -3.52
C SER A 379 25.01 -27.04 -3.75
N LYS A 380 24.71 -26.38 -4.88
CA LYS A 380 25.22 -25.02 -5.17
C LYS A 380 24.69 -24.00 -4.17
N ALA A 381 23.42 -24.09 -3.79
CA ALA A 381 22.81 -23.22 -2.79
C ALA A 381 23.53 -23.35 -1.43
N ILE A 382 23.79 -24.57 -0.99
CA ILE A 382 24.53 -24.86 0.24
C ILE A 382 25.94 -24.27 0.16
N GLU A 383 26.66 -24.50 -0.94
CA GLU A 383 28.02 -23.95 -1.13
C GLU A 383 28.02 -22.42 -1.04
N LEU A 384 27.05 -21.75 -1.68
CA LEU A 384 26.93 -20.30 -1.64
C LEU A 384 26.61 -19.79 -0.23
N ALA A 385 25.67 -20.43 0.49
CA ALA A 385 25.34 -20.03 1.85
C ALA A 385 26.47 -20.30 2.86
N GLN A 386 27.28 -21.34 2.65
CA GLN A 386 28.44 -21.65 3.49
C GLN A 386 29.60 -20.66 3.35
N LYS A 387 29.62 -19.82 2.30
CA LYS A 387 30.62 -18.75 2.13
C LYS A 387 30.46 -17.66 3.19
N LEU A 388 29.27 -17.48 3.77
CA LEU A 388 29.07 -16.58 4.90
C LEU A 388 29.76 -17.16 6.14
N LYS A 389 30.73 -16.41 6.67
CA LYS A 389 31.52 -16.77 7.86
C LYS A 389 30.85 -16.30 9.16
N ASP A 390 31.31 -16.86 10.27
CA ASP A 390 30.97 -16.41 11.62
C ASP A 390 31.22 -14.91 11.79
N GLY A 391 30.28 -14.23 12.44
CA GLY A 391 30.31 -12.77 12.67
C GLY A 391 29.56 -11.94 11.63
N ARG A 392 29.12 -12.53 10.51
CA ARG A 392 28.29 -11.83 9.51
C ARG A 392 26.83 -11.71 9.96
N PRO A 393 26.14 -10.58 9.65
CA PRO A 393 24.76 -10.34 10.11
C PRO A 393 23.76 -11.45 9.83
N LEU A 394 23.85 -12.14 8.68
CA LEU A 394 22.91 -13.21 8.31
C LEU A 394 23.49 -14.63 8.41
N TYR A 395 24.62 -14.82 9.12
CA TYR A 395 25.26 -16.13 9.26
C TYR A 395 24.29 -17.21 9.79
N LYS A 396 23.56 -16.92 10.89
CA LYS A 396 22.61 -17.88 11.46
C LYS A 396 21.53 -18.29 10.46
N GLN A 397 20.99 -17.32 9.73
CA GLN A 397 19.99 -17.58 8.68
C GLN A 397 20.58 -18.43 7.55
N ALA A 398 21.85 -18.22 7.19
CA ALA A 398 22.55 -19.03 6.22
C ALA A 398 22.65 -20.50 6.69
N GLN A 399 23.04 -20.73 7.95
CA GLN A 399 23.12 -22.10 8.51
C GLN A 399 21.76 -22.79 8.60
N ASP A 400 20.71 -22.06 8.96
CA ASP A 400 19.33 -22.58 8.98
C ASP A 400 18.86 -22.98 7.56
N LEU A 401 19.27 -22.24 6.52
CA LEU A 401 19.02 -22.61 5.12
C LEU A 401 19.83 -23.84 4.71
N VAL A 402 21.11 -23.89 5.06
CA VAL A 402 22.00 -25.03 4.79
C VAL A 402 21.43 -26.32 5.37
N GLY A 403 21.02 -26.32 6.65
CA GLY A 403 20.43 -27.51 7.28
C GLY A 403 19.16 -27.98 6.55
N ARG A 404 18.28 -27.05 6.16
CA ARG A 404 17.06 -27.38 5.39
C ARG A 404 17.38 -27.92 4.00
N TRP A 405 18.30 -27.30 3.26
CA TRP A 405 18.66 -27.75 1.92
C TRP A 405 19.42 -29.09 1.94
N GLN A 406 20.21 -29.36 2.98
CA GLN A 406 20.85 -30.66 3.16
C GLN A 406 19.82 -31.78 3.33
N GLN A 407 18.79 -31.52 4.14
CA GLN A 407 17.68 -32.44 4.30
C GLN A 407 16.96 -32.62 2.97
N GLU A 408 16.50 -31.53 2.34
CA GLU A 408 15.77 -31.58 1.06
C GLU A 408 16.57 -32.32 -0.02
N MET A 409 17.88 -32.11 -0.09
CA MET A 409 18.75 -32.79 -1.05
C MET A 409 18.76 -34.32 -0.82
N SER A 410 18.71 -34.78 0.42
CA SER A 410 18.58 -36.21 0.73
C SER A 410 17.27 -36.78 0.17
N ASP A 411 16.18 -36.02 0.28
CA ASP A 411 14.87 -36.47 -0.17
C ASP A 411 14.72 -36.45 -1.69
N VAL A 412 15.31 -35.46 -2.36
CA VAL A 412 15.36 -35.43 -3.83
C VAL A 412 16.12 -36.66 -4.36
N LYS A 413 17.16 -37.13 -3.66
CA LYS A 413 17.83 -38.39 -4.03
C LYS A 413 16.91 -39.60 -3.89
N VAL A 414 16.08 -39.64 -2.84
CA VAL A 414 15.07 -40.70 -2.65
C VAL A 414 14.06 -40.69 -3.79
N LEU A 415 13.54 -39.51 -4.16
CA LEU A 415 12.61 -39.34 -5.28
C LEU A 415 13.25 -39.76 -6.62
N ASP A 416 14.49 -39.35 -6.90
CA ASP A 416 15.20 -39.72 -8.13
C ASP A 416 15.45 -41.23 -8.21
N LEU A 417 15.86 -41.85 -7.08
CA LEU A 417 16.03 -43.29 -7.01
C LEU A 417 14.70 -44.03 -7.24
N ALA A 418 13.60 -43.57 -6.62
CA ALA A 418 12.28 -44.14 -6.85
C ALA A 418 11.85 -44.06 -8.32
N ASN A 419 12.11 -42.93 -8.99
CA ASN A 419 11.84 -42.78 -10.42
C ASN A 419 12.63 -43.77 -11.27
N ARG A 420 13.92 -43.97 -10.97
CA ARG A 420 14.76 -44.97 -11.66
C ARG A 420 14.28 -46.40 -11.41
N LEU A 421 13.88 -46.71 -10.18
CA LEU A 421 13.29 -48.00 -9.82
C LEU A 421 11.96 -48.22 -10.54
N ALA A 422 11.13 -47.20 -10.72
CA ALA A 422 9.86 -47.30 -11.43
C ALA A 422 10.01 -47.40 -12.96
N ALA A 423 11.15 -46.99 -13.53
CA ALA A 423 11.35 -46.86 -14.97
C ALA A 423 11.09 -48.14 -15.79
N PRO A 424 11.46 -49.36 -15.34
CA PRO A 424 11.13 -50.60 -16.06
C PRO A 424 9.62 -50.89 -16.12
N GLY A 425 8.81 -50.32 -15.22
CA GLY A 425 7.35 -50.41 -15.23
C GLY A 425 6.76 -51.74 -14.75
N GLY A 426 7.57 -52.72 -14.34
CA GLY A 426 7.08 -53.99 -13.81
C GLY A 426 6.49 -53.86 -12.40
N VAL A 427 5.53 -54.72 -12.02
CA VAL A 427 4.90 -54.66 -10.68
C VAL A 427 5.91 -54.72 -9.54
N LYS A 428 6.96 -55.55 -9.67
CA LYS A 428 8.04 -55.63 -8.67
C LYS A 428 8.82 -54.32 -8.56
N ASP A 429 9.11 -53.69 -9.71
CA ASP A 429 9.88 -52.45 -9.82
C ASP A 429 9.08 -51.26 -9.26
N LEU A 430 7.80 -51.17 -9.61
CA LEU A 430 6.87 -50.17 -9.07
C LEU A 430 6.69 -50.32 -7.55
N ARG A 431 6.62 -51.55 -7.03
CA ARG A 431 6.58 -51.79 -5.57
C ARG A 431 7.87 -51.35 -4.88
N ALA A 432 9.03 -51.62 -5.49
CA ALA A 432 10.32 -51.16 -4.97
C ALA A 432 10.40 -49.63 -4.95
N ALA A 433 9.92 -48.96 -6.01
CA ALA A 433 9.82 -47.50 -6.05
C ALA A 433 8.90 -46.94 -4.95
N ILE A 434 7.72 -47.53 -4.73
CA ILE A 434 6.81 -47.13 -3.64
C ILE A 434 7.49 -47.30 -2.28
N ALA A 435 8.15 -48.44 -2.04
CA ALA A 435 8.87 -48.68 -0.78
C ALA A 435 9.97 -47.62 -0.54
N GLN A 436 10.66 -47.21 -1.60
CA GLN A 436 11.64 -46.12 -1.53
C GLN A 436 10.97 -44.77 -1.22
N LEU A 437 9.83 -44.44 -1.84
CA LEU A 437 9.10 -43.20 -1.56
C LEU A 437 8.53 -43.14 -0.14
N GLN A 438 8.17 -44.28 0.45
CA GLN A 438 7.68 -44.39 1.82
C GLN A 438 8.75 -44.06 2.87
N THR A 439 10.04 -44.02 2.51
CA THR A 439 11.09 -43.59 3.44
C THR A 439 11.11 -42.08 3.62
N VAL A 440 10.39 -41.29 2.80
CA VAL A 440 10.30 -39.83 2.94
C VAL A 440 9.38 -39.49 4.13
N PRO A 441 9.88 -38.83 5.19
CA PRO A 441 9.07 -38.50 6.37
C PRO A 441 7.92 -37.54 6.06
N GLU A 442 6.85 -37.59 6.85
CA GLU A 442 5.68 -36.72 6.65
C GLU A 442 5.94 -35.24 6.93
N SER A 443 6.89 -34.95 7.84
CA SER A 443 7.36 -33.60 8.13
C SER A 443 8.18 -32.97 7.00
N ASN A 444 8.41 -33.71 5.91
CA ASN A 444 9.26 -33.27 4.82
C ASN A 444 8.55 -32.26 3.89
N PRO A 445 9.24 -31.21 3.40
CA PRO A 445 8.68 -30.31 2.37
C PRO A 445 8.18 -31.02 1.10
N ARG A 446 8.77 -32.17 0.74
CA ARG A 446 8.44 -32.96 -0.46
C ARG A 446 7.58 -34.18 -0.19
N SER A 447 7.02 -34.34 1.02
CA SER A 447 6.10 -35.45 1.34
C SER A 447 4.91 -35.52 0.40
N LYS A 448 4.35 -34.37 0.02
CA LYS A 448 3.24 -34.27 -0.95
C LYS A 448 3.63 -34.79 -2.33
N GLU A 449 4.84 -34.51 -2.78
CA GLU A 449 5.37 -35.01 -4.06
C GLU A 449 5.51 -36.54 -4.01
N ALA A 450 6.11 -37.07 -2.93
CA ALA A 450 6.25 -38.51 -2.72
C ALA A 450 4.88 -39.23 -2.69
N ARG A 451 3.91 -38.73 -1.93
CA ARG A 451 2.54 -39.29 -1.87
C ARG A 451 1.86 -39.31 -3.24
N THR A 452 1.98 -38.22 -4.00
CA THR A 452 1.40 -38.14 -5.35
C THR A 452 2.02 -39.21 -6.27
N GLN A 453 3.32 -39.43 -6.17
CA GLN A 453 3.99 -40.50 -6.92
C GLN A 453 3.55 -41.89 -6.44
N ILE A 454 3.43 -42.12 -5.13
CA ILE A 454 2.92 -43.38 -4.57
C ILE A 454 1.53 -43.69 -5.11
N ASP A 455 0.60 -42.73 -5.11
CA ASP A 455 -0.76 -42.91 -5.62
C ASP A 455 -0.74 -43.27 -7.12
N ARG A 456 0.10 -42.60 -7.89
CA ARG A 456 0.26 -42.87 -9.33
C ARG A 456 0.80 -44.28 -9.58
N LEU A 457 1.87 -44.67 -8.90
CA LEU A 457 2.50 -45.98 -9.05
C LEU A 457 1.56 -47.09 -8.56
N SER A 458 0.82 -46.85 -7.49
CA SER A 458 -0.18 -47.80 -6.96
C SER A 458 -1.28 -48.07 -8.00
N ARG A 459 -1.83 -47.03 -8.64
CA ARG A 459 -2.80 -47.20 -9.74
C ARG A 459 -2.22 -47.96 -10.92
N GLN A 460 -0.93 -47.75 -11.26
CA GLN A 460 -0.28 -48.51 -12.33
C GLN A 460 -0.17 -50.01 -11.99
N ILE A 461 0.15 -50.33 -10.73
CA ILE A 461 0.15 -51.72 -10.24
C ILE A 461 -1.25 -52.32 -10.36
N GLU A 462 -2.28 -51.61 -9.90
CA GLU A 462 -3.67 -52.07 -10.00
C GLU A 462 -4.07 -52.38 -11.44
N LEU A 463 -3.73 -51.50 -12.39
CA LEU A 463 -3.99 -51.71 -13.81
C LEU A 463 -3.27 -52.96 -14.35
N LEU A 464 -2.00 -53.16 -14.01
CA LEU A 464 -1.21 -54.32 -14.46
C LEU A 464 -1.75 -55.63 -13.88
N GLU A 465 -2.20 -55.62 -12.63
CA GLU A 465 -2.76 -56.80 -11.95
C GLU A 465 -4.18 -57.13 -12.41
N ASP A 466 -5.01 -56.12 -12.65
CA ASP A 466 -6.43 -56.28 -12.92
C ASP A 466 -6.73 -56.50 -14.42
N SER A 467 -5.92 -55.91 -15.31
CA SER A 467 -6.11 -56.01 -16.75
C SER A 467 -6.21 -57.46 -17.26
N PRO A 468 -5.38 -58.43 -16.81
CA PRO A 468 -5.52 -59.83 -17.20
C PRO A 468 -6.83 -60.50 -16.75
N TYR A 469 -7.46 -60.03 -15.67
CA TYR A 469 -8.80 -60.52 -15.29
C TYR A 469 -9.85 -59.98 -16.26
N LEU A 470 -9.79 -58.68 -16.55
CA LEU A 470 -10.74 -58.03 -17.44
C LEU A 470 -10.62 -58.53 -18.89
N GLN A 471 -9.40 -58.75 -19.38
CA GLN A 471 -9.13 -59.35 -20.69
C GLN A 471 -9.73 -60.75 -20.80
N ARG A 472 -9.42 -61.64 -19.85
CA ARG A 472 -10.02 -62.99 -19.81
C ARG A 472 -11.54 -62.96 -19.73
N ALA A 473 -12.10 -62.01 -18.98
CA ALA A 473 -13.55 -61.84 -18.90
C ALA A 473 -14.14 -61.41 -20.26
N ASN A 474 -13.50 -60.49 -20.97
CA ASN A 474 -13.91 -60.10 -22.32
C ASN A 474 -13.83 -61.29 -23.29
N ASP A 475 -12.75 -62.08 -23.23
CA ASP A 475 -12.56 -63.25 -24.09
C ASP A 475 -13.68 -64.28 -23.87
N LEU A 476 -14.02 -64.58 -22.61
CA LEU A 476 -15.16 -65.45 -22.27
C LEU A 476 -16.48 -64.90 -22.80
N ALA A 477 -16.68 -63.57 -22.76
CA ALA A 477 -17.91 -62.96 -23.26
C ALA A 477 -18.06 -63.00 -24.79
N THR A 478 -17.00 -63.29 -25.55
CA THR A 478 -17.06 -63.32 -27.02
C THR A 478 -17.95 -64.43 -27.57
N THR A 479 -17.97 -65.60 -26.92
CA THR A 479 -18.80 -66.75 -27.32
C THR A 479 -20.30 -66.42 -27.25
N GLY A 480 -20.68 -65.56 -26.29
CA GLY A 480 -22.02 -64.98 -26.22
C GLY A 480 -23.13 -65.92 -25.75
N ASP A 481 -22.84 -67.15 -25.34
CA ASP A 481 -23.81 -68.06 -24.72
C ASP A 481 -24.00 -67.79 -23.22
N PRO A 482 -25.08 -68.28 -22.58
CA PRO A 482 -25.38 -67.98 -21.19
C PRO A 482 -24.29 -68.40 -20.18
N ASN A 483 -23.62 -69.53 -20.41
CA ASN A 483 -22.61 -70.05 -19.49
C ASN A 483 -21.31 -69.25 -19.61
N SER A 484 -20.90 -68.91 -20.83
CA SER A 484 -19.71 -68.09 -21.07
C SER A 484 -19.87 -66.65 -20.56
N LEU A 485 -21.07 -66.08 -20.67
CA LEU A 485 -21.38 -64.76 -20.08
C LEU A 485 -21.35 -64.80 -18.54
N GLU A 486 -21.79 -65.90 -17.91
CA GLU A 486 -21.69 -66.07 -16.46
C GLU A 486 -20.23 -66.22 -16.01
N ALA A 487 -19.43 -66.99 -16.75
CA ALA A 487 -18.00 -67.09 -16.50
C ALA A 487 -17.27 -65.74 -16.67
N ALA A 488 -17.65 -64.94 -17.67
CA ALA A 488 -17.15 -63.58 -17.87
C ALA A 488 -17.47 -62.67 -16.67
N VAL A 489 -18.71 -62.71 -16.18
CA VAL A 489 -19.12 -61.96 -14.97
C VAL A 489 -18.30 -62.39 -13.76
N ALA A 490 -18.16 -63.70 -13.52
CA ALA A 490 -17.37 -64.22 -12.39
C ALA A 490 -15.90 -63.79 -12.47
N GLN A 491 -15.33 -63.75 -13.68
CA GLN A 491 -13.94 -63.35 -13.89
C GLN A 491 -13.74 -61.84 -13.67
N ALA A 492 -14.60 -60.98 -14.21
CA ALA A 492 -14.51 -59.53 -14.00
C ALA A 492 -14.81 -59.13 -12.54
N SER A 493 -15.63 -59.90 -11.83
CA SER A 493 -15.96 -59.66 -10.41
C SER A 493 -14.77 -59.88 -9.46
N ARG A 494 -13.65 -60.45 -9.96
CA ARG A 494 -12.39 -60.54 -9.19
C ARG A 494 -11.73 -59.18 -8.98
N ILE A 495 -12.12 -58.18 -9.78
CA ILE A 495 -11.63 -56.80 -9.64
C ILE A 495 -12.40 -56.16 -8.49
N GLY A 496 -11.71 -55.92 -7.38
CA GLY A 496 -12.30 -55.41 -6.14
C GLY A 496 -12.74 -53.94 -6.22
N GLN A 497 -13.64 -53.55 -5.32
CA GLN A 497 -14.09 -52.16 -5.19
C GLN A 497 -12.92 -51.24 -4.80
N GLY A 498 -12.85 -50.06 -5.43
CA GLY A 498 -11.80 -49.06 -5.18
C GLY A 498 -10.56 -49.20 -6.05
N ARG A 499 -10.44 -50.29 -6.83
CA ARG A 499 -9.35 -50.50 -7.80
C ARG A 499 -9.58 -49.71 -9.09
N ALA A 500 -8.50 -49.40 -9.80
CA ALA A 500 -8.51 -48.62 -11.04
C ALA A 500 -9.50 -49.10 -12.11
N LEU A 501 -9.66 -50.43 -12.31
CA LEU A 501 -10.54 -51.01 -13.35
C LEU A 501 -11.95 -51.35 -12.87
N TYR A 502 -12.28 -51.09 -11.60
CA TYR A 502 -13.56 -51.52 -11.02
C TYR A 502 -14.78 -50.96 -11.78
N ALA A 503 -14.78 -49.66 -12.09
CA ALA A 503 -15.91 -49.04 -12.77
C ALA A 503 -16.14 -49.62 -14.18
N GLU A 504 -15.06 -49.86 -14.91
CA GLU A 504 -15.13 -50.52 -16.23
C GLU A 504 -15.64 -51.96 -16.11
N ALA A 505 -15.10 -52.71 -15.15
CA ALA A 505 -15.54 -54.08 -14.86
C ALA A 505 -17.02 -54.14 -14.53
N GLN A 506 -17.53 -53.25 -13.67
CA GLN A 506 -18.95 -53.20 -13.31
C GLN A 506 -19.84 -52.89 -14.51
N THR A 507 -19.42 -51.97 -15.39
CA THR A 507 -20.17 -51.64 -16.61
C THR A 507 -20.29 -52.85 -17.52
N LYS A 508 -19.20 -53.60 -17.71
CA LYS A 508 -19.20 -54.84 -18.50
C LYS A 508 -20.02 -55.95 -17.85
N ILE A 509 -19.92 -56.12 -16.53
CA ILE A 509 -20.72 -57.07 -15.76
C ILE A 509 -22.21 -56.83 -15.99
N GLN A 510 -22.68 -55.58 -15.88
CA GLN A 510 -24.09 -55.26 -16.11
C GLN A 510 -24.52 -55.60 -17.54
N ALA A 511 -23.72 -55.19 -18.55
CA ALA A 511 -24.01 -55.50 -19.94
C ALA A 511 -24.10 -57.01 -20.23
N TRP A 512 -23.21 -57.82 -19.63
CA TRP A 512 -23.24 -59.28 -19.79
C TRP A 512 -24.40 -59.93 -19.07
N ILE A 513 -24.76 -59.45 -17.87
CA ILE A 513 -25.95 -59.92 -17.14
C ILE A 513 -27.21 -59.67 -17.98
N GLU A 514 -27.36 -58.46 -18.52
CA GLU A 514 -28.50 -58.09 -19.36
C GLU A 514 -28.57 -58.96 -20.63
N ARG A 515 -27.45 -59.13 -21.33
CA ARG A 515 -27.37 -59.97 -22.54
C ARG A 515 -27.76 -61.42 -22.22
N ARG A 516 -27.26 -61.97 -21.11
CA ARG A 516 -27.59 -63.33 -20.66
C ARG A 516 -29.09 -63.44 -20.36
N GLN A 517 -29.67 -62.48 -19.65
CA GLN A 517 -31.11 -62.48 -19.34
C GLN A 517 -31.95 -62.45 -20.62
N ARG A 518 -31.62 -61.57 -21.58
CA ARG A 518 -32.30 -61.56 -22.88
C ARG A 518 -32.23 -62.92 -23.57
N LEU A 519 -31.05 -63.55 -23.65
CA LEU A 519 -30.91 -64.88 -24.27
C LEU A 519 -31.74 -65.97 -23.58
N GLN A 520 -31.89 -65.90 -22.26
CA GLN A 520 -32.71 -66.85 -21.50
C GLN A 520 -34.21 -66.60 -21.66
N ASP A 521 -34.63 -65.34 -21.72
CA ASP A 521 -36.03 -64.94 -21.70
C ASP A 521 -36.66 -64.83 -23.10
N GLN A 522 -35.86 -64.53 -24.12
CA GLN A 522 -36.30 -64.32 -25.51
C GLN A 522 -37.13 -65.49 -26.05
N PRO A 523 -36.75 -66.78 -25.86
CA PRO A 523 -37.55 -67.89 -26.38
C PRO A 523 -38.95 -67.96 -25.77
N PHE A 524 -39.11 -67.58 -24.50
CA PHE A 524 -40.44 -67.52 -23.87
C PHE A 524 -41.29 -66.40 -24.46
N LEU A 525 -40.70 -65.23 -24.66
CA LEU A 525 -41.40 -64.08 -25.23
C LEU A 525 -41.83 -64.36 -26.68
N GLU A 526 -40.93 -64.88 -27.50
CA GLU A 526 -41.22 -65.24 -28.89
C GLU A 526 -42.28 -66.33 -28.98
N ARG A 527 -42.20 -67.36 -28.12
CA ARG A 527 -43.22 -68.41 -28.07
C ARG A 527 -44.58 -67.87 -27.65
N ALA A 528 -44.62 -66.96 -26.68
CA ALA A 528 -45.84 -66.28 -26.25
C ALA A 528 -46.46 -65.49 -27.40
N GLN A 529 -45.66 -64.69 -28.12
CA GLN A 529 -46.12 -63.92 -29.28
C GLN A 529 -46.65 -64.82 -30.40
N GLN A 530 -45.99 -65.94 -30.68
CA GLN A 530 -46.47 -66.93 -31.66
C GLN A 530 -47.82 -67.55 -31.26
N LEU A 531 -48.01 -67.86 -29.97
CA LEU A 531 -49.29 -68.39 -29.46
C LEU A 531 -50.41 -67.34 -29.62
N ALA A 532 -50.14 -66.08 -29.29
CA ALA A 532 -51.09 -64.99 -29.45
C ALA A 532 -51.46 -64.75 -30.91
N ALA A 533 -50.47 -64.77 -31.83
CA ALA A 533 -50.71 -64.60 -33.26
C ALA A 533 -51.61 -65.69 -33.86
N ARG A 534 -51.70 -66.87 -33.21
CA ARG A 534 -52.59 -67.98 -33.60
C ARG A 534 -53.96 -67.91 -32.92
N GLY A 535 -54.24 -66.85 -32.16
CA GLY A 535 -55.48 -66.68 -31.40
C GLY A 535 -55.51 -67.38 -30.04
N ASN A 536 -54.44 -68.06 -29.63
CA ASN A 536 -54.37 -68.72 -28.33
C ASN A 536 -53.85 -67.75 -27.24
N LEU A 537 -54.67 -66.77 -26.90
CA LEU A 537 -54.30 -65.68 -26.00
C LEU A 537 -54.05 -66.16 -24.56
N ALA A 538 -54.83 -67.12 -24.07
CA ALA A 538 -54.67 -67.64 -22.71
C ALA A 538 -53.31 -68.32 -22.51
N GLU A 539 -52.89 -69.18 -23.44
CA GLU A 539 -51.56 -69.82 -23.36
C GLU A 539 -50.42 -68.83 -23.61
N ALA A 540 -50.63 -67.82 -24.46
CA ALA A 540 -49.66 -66.74 -24.68
C ALA A 540 -49.37 -65.96 -23.39
N ILE A 541 -50.41 -65.60 -22.64
CA ILE A 541 -50.29 -64.91 -21.35
C ILE A 541 -49.49 -65.77 -20.36
N GLU A 542 -49.81 -67.05 -20.22
CA GLU A 542 -49.08 -67.96 -19.32
C GLU A 542 -47.61 -68.16 -19.72
N MET A 543 -47.33 -68.20 -21.03
CA MET A 543 -45.95 -68.29 -21.52
C MET A 543 -45.15 -67.02 -21.22
N ALA A 544 -45.73 -65.84 -21.44
CA ALA A 544 -45.06 -64.57 -21.15
C ALA A 544 -44.87 -64.33 -19.63
N ARG A 545 -45.77 -64.85 -18.78
CA ARG A 545 -45.65 -64.79 -17.31
C ARG A 545 -44.43 -65.51 -16.75
N ARG A 546 -43.79 -66.40 -17.54
CA ARG A 546 -42.52 -67.05 -17.16
C ARG A 546 -41.36 -66.05 -17.04
N ILE A 547 -41.47 -64.90 -17.70
CA ILE A 547 -40.49 -63.82 -17.60
C ILE A 547 -40.77 -63.04 -16.30
N ARG A 548 -39.86 -63.17 -15.33
CA ARG A 548 -40.03 -62.61 -13.97
C ARG A 548 -39.76 -61.11 -13.92
N SER A 549 -40.33 -60.44 -12.92
CA SER A 549 -40.04 -59.03 -12.61
C SER A 549 -38.56 -58.79 -12.35
N GLY A 550 -38.04 -57.66 -12.83
CA GLY A 550 -36.63 -57.29 -12.69
C GLY A 550 -35.70 -57.89 -13.74
N ARG A 551 -36.25 -58.60 -14.74
CA ARG A 551 -35.51 -59.07 -15.93
C ARG A 551 -35.65 -58.09 -17.09
N VAL A 552 -34.68 -58.09 -18.00
CA VAL A 552 -34.61 -57.13 -19.10
C VAL A 552 -35.86 -57.12 -19.99
N LEU A 553 -36.45 -58.29 -20.29
CA LEU A 553 -37.62 -58.40 -21.17
C LEU A 553 -38.96 -58.31 -20.41
N TYR A 554 -38.94 -58.05 -19.11
CA TYR A 554 -40.16 -58.08 -18.29
C TYR A 554 -41.18 -57.02 -18.70
N GLU A 555 -40.76 -55.78 -18.94
CA GLU A 555 -41.71 -54.71 -19.29
C GLU A 555 -42.36 -54.94 -20.66
N GLU A 556 -41.62 -55.50 -21.61
CA GLU A 556 -42.16 -55.91 -22.90
C GLU A 556 -43.16 -57.07 -22.75
N ALA A 557 -42.80 -58.11 -21.98
CA ALA A 557 -43.68 -59.22 -21.66
C ALA A 557 -44.96 -58.76 -20.97
N ARG A 558 -44.84 -57.85 -19.99
CA ARG A 558 -45.97 -57.27 -19.25
C ARG A 558 -46.88 -56.45 -20.15
N SER A 559 -46.31 -55.69 -21.07
CA SER A 559 -47.09 -54.94 -22.07
C SER A 559 -47.90 -55.87 -22.97
N ASN A 560 -47.28 -56.93 -23.47
CA ASN A 560 -47.94 -57.94 -24.30
C ASN A 560 -49.07 -58.66 -23.53
N ILE A 561 -48.82 -59.06 -22.28
CA ILE A 561 -49.83 -59.67 -21.41
C ILE A 561 -51.05 -58.76 -21.25
N ARG A 562 -50.86 -57.47 -20.95
CA ARG A 562 -51.99 -56.52 -20.80
C ARG A 562 -52.84 -56.43 -22.07
N ASN A 563 -52.20 -56.40 -23.24
CA ASN A 563 -52.90 -56.33 -24.52
C ASN A 563 -53.70 -57.60 -24.79
N TRP A 564 -53.11 -58.78 -24.54
CA TRP A 564 -53.78 -60.06 -24.73
C TRP A 564 -54.91 -60.29 -23.72
N GLU A 565 -54.74 -59.86 -22.46
CA GLU A 565 -55.79 -59.90 -21.44
C GLU A 565 -56.99 -59.04 -21.85
N ALA A 566 -56.75 -57.84 -22.39
CA ALA A 566 -57.82 -56.96 -22.88
C ALA A 566 -58.56 -57.53 -24.12
N GLN A 567 -57.82 -58.18 -25.03
CA GLN A 567 -58.42 -58.86 -26.19
C GLN A 567 -59.30 -60.03 -25.74
N LEU A 568 -58.79 -60.90 -24.87
CA LEU A 568 -59.53 -62.05 -24.35
C LEU A 568 -60.81 -61.62 -23.60
N GLN A 569 -60.71 -60.58 -22.76
CA GLN A 569 -61.87 -60.00 -22.07
C GLN A 569 -62.87 -59.40 -23.06
N GLY A 570 -62.41 -58.73 -24.12
CA GLY A 570 -63.28 -58.16 -25.14
C GLY A 570 -64.02 -59.21 -25.96
N GLU A 571 -63.35 -60.32 -26.31
CA GLU A 571 -63.97 -61.46 -27.00
C GLU A 571 -65.08 -62.08 -26.16
N GLN A 572 -64.77 -62.43 -24.91
CA GLN A 572 -65.72 -63.03 -23.97
C GLN A 572 -66.87 -62.08 -23.64
N GLY A 573 -66.57 -60.79 -23.40
CA GLY A 573 -67.55 -59.76 -23.09
C GLY A 573 -68.53 -59.53 -24.23
N LEU A 574 -68.03 -59.36 -25.46
CA LEU A 574 -68.88 -59.15 -26.63
C LEU A 574 -69.71 -60.39 -27.00
N GLN A 575 -69.14 -61.59 -26.86
CA GLN A 575 -69.88 -62.83 -27.08
C GLN A 575 -71.01 -63.00 -26.05
N SER A 576 -70.72 -62.74 -24.77
CA SER A 576 -71.72 -62.78 -23.69
C SER A 576 -72.82 -61.75 -23.92
N ALA A 577 -72.45 -60.51 -24.30
CA ALA A 577 -73.38 -59.46 -24.67
C ALA A 577 -74.30 -59.88 -25.82
N ARG A 578 -73.73 -60.42 -26.91
CA ARG A 578 -74.51 -60.92 -28.07
C ARG A 578 -75.46 -62.04 -27.68
N SER A 579 -75.05 -62.96 -26.80
CA SER A 579 -75.92 -64.04 -26.32
C SER A 579 -77.09 -63.52 -25.49
N ALA A 580 -76.85 -62.55 -24.60
CA ALA A 580 -77.90 -61.91 -23.82
C ALA A 580 -78.92 -61.20 -24.74
N ALA A 581 -78.47 -60.58 -25.83
CA ALA A 581 -79.34 -59.89 -26.78
C ALA A 581 -80.30 -60.83 -27.54
N GLN A 582 -80.06 -62.14 -27.58
CA GLN A 582 -80.83 -63.09 -28.40
C GLN A 582 -82.30 -63.20 -27.98
N ALA A 583 -82.63 -62.97 -26.71
CA ALA A 583 -84.01 -63.02 -26.24
C ALA A 583 -84.88 -61.87 -26.81
N GLY A 584 -84.27 -60.81 -27.34
CA GLY A 584 -84.95 -59.74 -28.07
C GLY A 584 -85.86 -58.83 -27.22
N THR A 585 -85.96 -59.04 -25.92
CA THR A 585 -86.76 -58.19 -25.01
C THR A 585 -85.99 -56.95 -24.58
N ALA A 586 -86.69 -55.90 -24.15
CA ALA A 586 -86.07 -54.68 -23.65
C ALA A 586 -85.09 -54.93 -22.49
N ASP A 587 -85.41 -55.84 -21.56
CA ASP A 587 -84.53 -56.23 -20.45
C ASP A 587 -83.28 -56.99 -20.93
N ALA A 588 -83.46 -57.91 -21.88
CA ALA A 588 -82.37 -58.69 -22.44
C ALA A 588 -81.38 -57.82 -23.23
N LEU A 589 -81.89 -56.85 -24.01
CA LEU A 589 -81.06 -55.87 -24.71
C LEU A 589 -80.35 -54.92 -23.74
N GLN A 590 -80.99 -54.51 -22.64
CA GLN A 590 -80.33 -53.70 -21.60
C GLN A 590 -79.18 -54.47 -20.93
N ALA A 591 -79.39 -55.75 -20.62
CA ALA A 591 -78.34 -56.61 -20.08
C ALA A 591 -77.19 -56.80 -21.08
N ALA A 592 -77.52 -56.99 -22.37
CA ALA A 592 -76.54 -57.08 -23.45
C ALA A 592 -75.70 -55.81 -23.59
N ILE A 593 -76.34 -54.63 -23.57
CA ILE A 593 -75.67 -53.33 -23.59
C ILE A 593 -74.70 -53.20 -22.41
N THR A 594 -75.14 -53.58 -21.21
CA THR A 594 -74.32 -53.51 -20.00
C THR A 594 -73.07 -54.40 -20.12
N LEU A 595 -73.20 -55.60 -20.68
CA LEU A 595 -72.07 -56.50 -20.94
C LEU A 595 -71.14 -55.98 -22.05
N ALA A 596 -71.68 -55.38 -23.11
CA ALA A 596 -70.86 -54.79 -24.18
C ALA A 596 -70.10 -53.55 -23.71
N LEU A 597 -70.63 -52.79 -22.75
CA LEU A 597 -69.93 -51.67 -22.11
C LEU A 597 -68.72 -52.10 -21.28
N GLN A 598 -68.63 -53.38 -20.88
CA GLN A 598 -67.50 -53.93 -20.15
C GLN A 598 -66.33 -54.35 -21.06
N VAL A 599 -66.50 -54.31 -22.39
CA VAL A 599 -65.42 -54.57 -23.35
C VAL A 599 -64.36 -53.46 -23.21
N PRO A 600 -63.10 -53.77 -22.84
CA PRO A 600 -62.07 -52.76 -22.61
C PRO A 600 -61.80 -51.88 -23.84
N ASP A 601 -61.52 -50.60 -23.63
CA ASP A 601 -61.22 -49.66 -24.74
C ASP A 601 -59.96 -50.04 -25.54
N THR A 602 -59.04 -50.77 -24.92
CA THR A 602 -57.83 -51.30 -25.56
C THR A 602 -58.06 -52.59 -26.36
N SER A 603 -59.27 -53.17 -26.29
CA SER A 603 -59.64 -54.33 -27.08
C SER A 603 -59.90 -53.94 -28.54
N SER A 604 -59.42 -54.73 -29.48
CA SER A 604 -59.74 -54.55 -30.91
C SER A 604 -61.24 -54.69 -31.22
N LEU A 605 -62.00 -55.34 -30.33
CA LEU A 605 -63.45 -55.53 -30.47
C LEU A 605 -64.28 -54.37 -29.91
N ARG A 606 -63.64 -53.33 -29.35
CA ARG A 606 -64.35 -52.20 -28.76
C ARG A 606 -65.28 -51.50 -29.74
N TRP A 607 -64.86 -51.35 -30.99
CA TRP A 607 -65.68 -50.76 -32.05
C TRP A 607 -66.94 -51.59 -32.34
N GLN A 608 -66.80 -52.92 -32.46
CA GLN A 608 -67.95 -53.81 -32.65
C GLN A 608 -68.90 -53.80 -31.44
N ALA A 609 -68.36 -53.69 -30.23
CA ALA A 609 -69.16 -53.55 -29.02
C ALA A 609 -69.96 -52.24 -29.01
N SER A 610 -69.35 -51.11 -29.42
CA SER A 610 -70.04 -49.83 -29.57
C SER A 610 -71.14 -49.87 -30.62
N GLU A 611 -70.91 -50.52 -31.76
CA GLU A 611 -71.92 -50.70 -32.80
C GLU A 611 -73.11 -51.50 -32.29
N ALA A 612 -72.84 -52.63 -31.61
CA ALA A 612 -73.88 -53.45 -31.00
C ALA A 612 -74.70 -52.68 -29.94
N ILE A 613 -74.04 -51.88 -29.10
CA ILE A 613 -74.71 -51.02 -28.12
C ILE A 613 -75.67 -50.05 -28.81
N GLU A 614 -75.24 -49.42 -29.91
CA GLU A 614 -76.09 -48.50 -30.66
C GLU A 614 -77.30 -49.22 -31.26
N GLU A 615 -77.09 -50.36 -31.92
CA GLU A 615 -78.15 -51.16 -32.52
C GLU A 615 -79.20 -51.59 -31.48
N TRP A 616 -78.76 -52.11 -30.34
CA TRP A 616 -79.65 -52.56 -29.28
C TRP A 616 -80.38 -51.39 -28.62
N SER A 617 -79.73 -50.25 -28.45
CA SER A 617 -80.34 -49.03 -27.90
C SER A 617 -81.46 -48.53 -28.82
N GLN A 618 -81.25 -48.56 -30.14
CA GLN A 618 -82.29 -48.22 -31.13
C GLN A 618 -83.47 -49.21 -31.10
N ARG A 619 -83.20 -50.51 -30.92
CA ARG A 619 -84.28 -51.51 -30.78
C ARG A 619 -85.10 -51.32 -29.51
N ILE A 620 -84.47 -50.98 -28.37
CA ILE A 620 -85.18 -50.62 -27.15
C ILE A 620 -86.05 -49.38 -27.38
N LEU A 621 -85.55 -48.38 -28.10
CA LEU A 621 -86.31 -47.18 -28.45
C LEU A 621 -87.56 -47.53 -29.27
N ALA A 622 -87.40 -48.35 -30.31
CA ALA A 622 -88.51 -48.81 -31.14
C ALA A 622 -89.56 -49.59 -30.33
N MET A 623 -89.15 -50.52 -29.47
CA MET A 623 -90.06 -51.27 -28.60
C MET A 623 -90.82 -50.36 -27.63
N GLY A 624 -90.14 -49.37 -27.03
CA GLY A 624 -90.79 -48.39 -26.16
C GLY A 624 -91.83 -47.55 -26.91
N VAL A 625 -91.51 -47.10 -28.13
CA VAL A 625 -92.46 -46.37 -29.00
C VAL A 625 -93.64 -47.24 -29.40
N GLU A 626 -93.44 -48.50 -29.75
CA GLU A 626 -94.53 -49.44 -30.06
C GLU A 626 -95.44 -49.67 -28.84
N GLN A 627 -94.86 -49.91 -27.67
CA GLN A 627 -95.58 -50.12 -26.41
C GLN A 627 -96.41 -48.90 -26.00
N SER A 628 -96.00 -47.68 -26.37
CA SER A 628 -96.67 -46.43 -26.01
C SER A 628 -98.14 -46.35 -26.45
N SER A 629 -98.52 -47.11 -27.50
CA SER A 629 -99.90 -47.20 -27.99
C SER A 629 -100.85 -47.93 -27.03
N SER A 630 -100.32 -48.77 -26.15
CA SER A 630 -101.10 -49.64 -25.25
C SER A 630 -100.82 -49.39 -23.77
N ASP A 631 -99.58 -49.06 -23.42
CA ASP A 631 -99.13 -48.77 -22.05
C ASP A 631 -98.04 -47.69 -22.08
N LEU A 632 -98.46 -46.45 -21.83
CA LEU A 632 -97.56 -45.29 -21.85
C LEU A 632 -96.56 -45.32 -20.68
N ALA A 633 -96.96 -45.84 -19.51
CA ALA A 633 -96.09 -45.92 -18.34
C ALA A 633 -94.99 -47.00 -18.53
N GLY A 634 -95.37 -48.16 -19.07
CA GLY A 634 -94.44 -49.21 -19.47
C GLY A 634 -93.49 -48.78 -20.58
N ALA A 635 -93.97 -48.02 -21.57
CA ALA A 635 -93.15 -47.43 -22.63
C ALA A 635 -92.06 -46.50 -22.09
N ILE A 636 -92.38 -45.60 -21.15
CA ILE A 636 -91.41 -44.74 -20.46
C ILE A 636 -90.35 -45.59 -19.72
N ALA A 637 -90.79 -46.63 -19.01
CA ALA A 637 -89.87 -47.54 -18.30
C ALA A 637 -88.93 -48.28 -19.26
N THR A 638 -89.42 -48.69 -20.43
CA THR A 638 -88.62 -49.30 -21.51
C THR A 638 -87.59 -48.31 -22.06
N LEU A 639 -87.97 -47.07 -22.34
CA LEU A 639 -87.05 -46.04 -22.84
C LEU A 639 -85.96 -45.63 -21.83
N LYS A 640 -86.26 -45.68 -20.52
CA LYS A 640 -85.27 -45.41 -19.45
C LYS A 640 -84.13 -46.42 -19.40
N LYS A 641 -84.25 -47.57 -20.09
CA LYS A 641 -83.20 -48.61 -20.17
C LYS A 641 -82.09 -48.28 -21.17
N ILE A 642 -82.27 -47.28 -22.02
CA ILE A 642 -81.29 -46.85 -23.02
C ILE A 642 -80.13 -46.11 -22.33
N PRO A 643 -78.86 -46.48 -22.59
CA PRO A 643 -77.70 -45.85 -21.96
C PRO A 643 -77.44 -44.45 -22.52
N SER A 644 -76.95 -43.54 -21.67
CA SER A 644 -76.64 -42.15 -22.01
C SER A 644 -75.55 -41.95 -23.07
N GLY A 645 -74.79 -43.00 -23.38
CA GLY A 645 -73.75 -42.99 -24.41
C GLY A 645 -74.21 -43.35 -25.82
N SER A 646 -75.48 -43.75 -25.99
CA SER A 646 -76.05 -44.11 -27.30
C SER A 646 -76.73 -42.91 -27.99
N ARG A 647 -76.86 -42.92 -29.32
CA ARG A 647 -77.58 -41.87 -30.05
C ARG A 647 -79.10 -41.95 -29.82
N ALA A 648 -79.61 -43.16 -29.55
CA ALA A 648 -81.00 -43.38 -29.20
C ALA A 648 -81.40 -42.69 -27.88
N PHE A 649 -80.45 -42.36 -27.01
CA PHE A 649 -80.73 -41.81 -25.68
C PHE A 649 -81.43 -40.46 -25.70
N GLU A 650 -80.94 -39.50 -26.50
CA GLU A 650 -81.54 -38.16 -26.56
C GLU A 650 -82.96 -38.21 -27.14
N GLN A 651 -83.19 -39.13 -28.10
CA GLN A 651 -84.52 -39.40 -28.65
C GLN A 651 -85.42 -40.05 -27.61
N ALA A 652 -84.91 -41.01 -26.84
CA ALA A 652 -85.64 -41.63 -25.75
C ALA A 652 -86.05 -40.61 -24.69
N ARG A 653 -85.13 -39.72 -24.30
CA ARG A 653 -85.34 -38.69 -23.28
C ARG A 653 -86.40 -37.67 -23.70
N SER A 654 -86.38 -37.24 -24.95
CA SER A 654 -87.41 -36.31 -25.47
C SER A 654 -88.79 -36.94 -25.48
N GLN A 655 -88.90 -38.21 -25.89
CA GLN A 655 -90.16 -38.95 -25.89
C GLN A 655 -90.68 -39.22 -24.47
N ILE A 656 -89.80 -39.62 -23.55
CA ILE A 656 -90.14 -39.80 -22.12
C ILE A 656 -90.76 -38.52 -21.57
N LYS A 657 -90.16 -37.35 -21.83
CA LYS A 657 -90.66 -36.07 -21.33
C LYS A 657 -92.09 -35.78 -21.83
N ILE A 658 -92.32 -35.96 -23.13
CA ILE A 658 -93.64 -35.73 -23.74
C ILE A 658 -94.69 -36.66 -23.13
N TRP A 659 -94.36 -37.94 -22.94
CA TRP A 659 -95.27 -38.92 -22.38
C TRP A 659 -95.52 -38.73 -20.88
N GLU A 660 -94.53 -38.29 -20.11
CA GLU A 660 -94.68 -37.94 -18.69
C GLU A 660 -95.62 -36.73 -18.52
N GLU A 661 -95.54 -35.72 -19.41
CA GLU A 661 -96.47 -34.57 -19.44
C GLU A 661 -97.91 -34.99 -19.81
N LEU A 662 -98.08 -36.00 -20.68
CA LEU A 662 -99.39 -36.55 -21.05
C LEU A 662 -100.05 -37.39 -19.95
N LEU A 663 -99.26 -38.12 -19.14
CA LEU A 663 -99.75 -38.91 -17.99
C LEU A 663 -100.10 -38.03 -16.78
N ASN A 664 -99.50 -36.84 -16.67
CA ASN A 664 -99.74 -35.86 -15.61
C ASN A 664 -100.06 -34.47 -16.23
N PRO A 665 -101.26 -34.27 -16.80
CA PRO A 665 -101.66 -32.96 -17.32
C PRO A 665 -101.75 -31.92 -16.17
N PRO A 666 -101.30 -30.67 -16.37
CA PRO A 666 -101.42 -29.62 -15.36
C PRO A 666 -102.89 -29.38 -15.00
N ALA A 667 -103.22 -29.35 -13.71
CA ALA A 667 -104.57 -29.17 -13.20
C ALA A 667 -105.21 -27.85 -13.71
N ALA A 668 -106.45 -27.93 -14.18
CA ALA A 668 -107.22 -26.81 -14.71
C ALA A 668 -107.55 -25.75 -13.63
N GLU A 669 -107.19 -24.49 -13.90
CA GLU A 669 -107.67 -23.32 -13.15
C GLU A 669 -109.16 -23.04 -13.47
N SER A 670 -109.93 -22.67 -12.44
CA SER A 670 -111.32 -22.16 -12.50
C SER A 670 -111.41 -20.82 -11.73
N PRO A 671 -112.40 -19.94 -11.99
CA PRO A 671 -112.13 -18.55 -12.39
C PRO A 671 -112.39 -17.42 -11.35
N SER A 672 -111.79 -16.26 -11.67
CA SER A 672 -112.07 -14.84 -11.30
C SER A 672 -111.57 -14.31 -9.93
N PRO A 673 -111.06 -13.05 -9.85
CA PRO A 673 -111.79 -11.84 -10.27
C PRO A 673 -111.03 -10.78 -11.11
N ALA A 674 -111.86 -9.96 -11.77
CA ALA A 674 -111.80 -8.57 -12.26
C ALA A 674 -110.46 -7.78 -12.37
N PRO A 675 -110.36 -6.88 -13.39
CA PRO A 675 -109.13 -6.18 -13.75
C PRO A 675 -108.98 -4.77 -13.14
N GLU A 676 -107.73 -4.27 -13.29
CA GLU A 676 -107.26 -2.87 -13.28
C GLU A 676 -106.84 -2.20 -11.95
N PRO A 677 -105.86 -1.25 -11.97
CA PRO A 677 -104.74 -1.03 -12.91
C PRO A 677 -103.43 -0.62 -12.15
N PRO A 678 -102.46 0.14 -12.69
CA PRO A 678 -101.07 -0.35 -12.85
C PRO A 678 -100.02 0.57 -12.17
N GLU A 679 -98.75 0.16 -12.09
CA GLU A 679 -97.55 1.03 -12.06
C GLU A 679 -96.32 0.13 -11.82
N THR A 680 -95.44 -0.06 -12.80
CA THR A 680 -94.27 0.73 -13.25
C THR A 680 -92.95 0.00 -12.94
N GLU A 681 -92.13 -0.10 -14.00
CA GLU A 681 -90.67 -0.29 -14.09
C GLU A 681 -89.83 0.31 -12.94
N PRO A 682 -88.48 0.10 -12.86
CA PRO A 682 -87.56 -0.95 -13.36
C PRO A 682 -86.52 -1.26 -12.21
N PRO A 683 -85.17 -1.36 -12.35
CA PRO A 683 -84.24 -1.96 -13.34
C PRO A 683 -83.19 -2.93 -12.71
N SER A 684 -82.45 -3.62 -13.60
CA SER A 684 -80.99 -3.92 -13.58
C SER A 684 -80.20 -4.02 -12.25
N LYS A 685 -79.44 -5.13 -12.09
CA LYS A 685 -78.00 -5.08 -11.72
C LYS A 685 -77.28 -6.42 -12.01
N SER A 686 -76.10 -6.28 -12.64
CA SER A 686 -75.04 -7.28 -12.82
C SER A 686 -74.27 -7.57 -11.49
N PRO A 687 -73.05 -8.14 -11.49
CA PRO A 687 -72.70 -9.55 -11.54
C PRO A 687 -71.88 -9.99 -10.30
N SER A 688 -71.58 -11.29 -10.13
CA SER A 688 -70.45 -11.73 -9.29
C SER A 688 -69.95 -13.13 -9.65
N ARG A 689 -68.68 -13.14 -10.06
CA ARG A 689 -67.66 -14.22 -10.14
C ARG A 689 -67.84 -15.38 -11.12
#